data_AF-A0A640XRW4-F1
#
_entry.id   AF-A0A640XRW4-F1
#
_cell.length_a   1.000
_cell.length_b   1.000
_cell.length_c   1.000
_cell.angle_alpha   90.00
_cell.angle_beta   90.00
_cell.angle_gamma   90.00
#
_symmetry.space_group_name_H-M   'P 1'
#
loop_
_entity.id
_entity.type
_entity.pdbx_description
1 polymer ?
#
loop_
_entity_poly.entity_id
_entity_poly.type
_entity_poly.pdbx_seq_one_letter_code
_entity_poly.pdbx_strand_id
1 'polypeptide(L)'
;MINIKPYDCLKSSQEIRQWYENNYHLLSLAGLWLRGGEPNTMDPALFHEAGLRFLICRLSTYRDVSISISHPLIAQIAQEVEGVFTDFAFLPPPKDLEVMTASKIPLWVGTTTKEPPCSFDVLGISNSFVLELLNLPKLLHFSGIPLFKNERMICQDIPLIVLGGASSAVTSVLHGPIKEQGFENNHGLVDAVFIGEGEYSIKQFLEIVKKGKAQGLRKTEILNTCHGKVDGFYEPDKYEHRYKVVVQNPPEIQTIPEKICSEQKETHVDQRFTKKSSLDSDLGDENTPTLSPPSQGGNVGGVNQNIFPYPPRKEAVKNLFSEESVLVEVKPKEPYVSYPVKSATVYDLDQARTLESGPLWYETESLGIGSLQISNGCPCFCAFCAESWERKPYRERSLSKLLESMKAAKAQQGLDTVNLLSFNFNTHAELYPMILSFYREMASVSLKSQRFDLLSTDRFLVGVQQIIGKTTVSCGMEGISERLRRYLHKNLTEEQIYKACEFLFERGIRELKIFLISTGLEQAEDFGEFGRFVKHIGDLKSMLDSNVRIIFSLTPLYYPPYTPLQFHECLTAIEEKKQMRREIERICKLNGMEFRESASHEEIWLTQLLAMGDRRLTSALIRSSLTDSFVYYNTIPKQILRNWRNYLMELGLSEENYFRAKGKDTIFPWDDIDLGISKKFLWEEYERSIHFTEREYCLGRPQVEAQCLGCGACPTAAQRKKITHHTISQPFLLEELYKIAKSKQNLLILRAVVEVEPTLRLVQKRFIGVAIARALMLAMPEVVSYYQSLFTHLRDFGEEKAAVDFTHGINVYHLAFLSNDRTKDLLNNGTLSQKLTGIQTYCRGFRIKEFVLDPGDMPDVHYILYKICFTKEFTASFLQQKLGEYLHANYVKHTLLKREGQTIFKVDTRYKKNAVVLYARIYKTQQMKEPDAEFSIFMVVSKRFHIQEFLMTCYGFGRKKEIVRTQIEALGYYGKNPVLQNVERCASCNDSISETFLFGQPFGEHRCLVCSIDRKMM
;
A
#
# COMPACT_ATOMS: atom_id res chain seq x y z
N MET A 1 -29.88 -14.37 20.40
CA MET A 1 -28.81 -13.51 20.97
C MET A 1 -27.48 -14.23 20.83
N ILE A 2 -26.52 -13.65 20.11
CA ILE A 2 -25.15 -14.17 20.07
C ILE A 2 -24.35 -13.41 21.14
N ASN A 3 -24.03 -14.07 22.26
CA ASN A 3 -23.17 -13.49 23.29
C ASN A 3 -21.70 -13.63 22.86
N ILE A 4 -21.22 -12.68 22.05
CA ILE A 4 -19.85 -12.68 21.52
C ILE A 4 -18.90 -12.13 22.59
N LYS A 5 -18.45 -13.00 23.49
CA LYS A 5 -17.38 -12.66 24.43
C LYS A 5 -16.07 -12.35 23.67
N PRO A 6 -15.18 -11.50 24.21
CA PRO A 6 -13.82 -11.35 23.68
C PRO A 6 -13.09 -12.70 23.63
N TYR A 7 -12.20 -12.89 22.66
CA TYR A 7 -11.41 -14.11 22.57
C TYR A 7 -10.41 -14.20 23.73
N ASP A 8 -10.18 -15.41 24.23
CA ASP A 8 -9.21 -15.70 25.29
C ASP A 8 -7.79 -15.77 24.70
N CYS A 9 -7.24 -14.60 24.38
CA CYS A 9 -5.85 -14.42 23.94
C CYS A 9 -4.88 -14.21 25.12
N LEU A 10 -3.59 -14.44 24.87
CA LEU A 10 -2.52 -14.17 25.81
C LEU A 10 -2.44 -12.66 26.14
N LYS A 11 -2.29 -12.36 27.43
CA LYS A 11 -2.22 -10.99 27.97
C LYS A 11 -0.87 -10.63 28.58
N SER A 12 0.07 -11.56 28.64
CA SER A 12 1.44 -11.29 29.09
C SER A 12 2.33 -10.92 27.91
N SER A 13 2.90 -9.72 27.92
CA SER A 13 3.87 -9.32 26.90
C SER A 13 5.15 -10.16 26.96
N GLN A 14 5.52 -10.70 28.12
CA GLN A 14 6.63 -11.65 28.23
C GLN A 14 6.34 -12.95 27.46
N GLU A 15 5.12 -13.50 27.57
CA GLU A 15 4.71 -14.71 26.84
C GLU A 15 4.64 -14.45 25.33
N ILE A 16 4.12 -13.28 24.92
CA ILE A 16 4.05 -12.88 23.50
C ILE A 16 5.46 -12.69 22.91
N ARG A 17 6.40 -12.05 23.63
CA ARG A 17 7.82 -11.94 23.25
C ARG A 17 8.45 -13.33 23.11
N GLN A 18 8.30 -14.19 24.11
CA GLN A 18 8.86 -15.53 24.11
C GLN A 18 8.28 -16.41 22.99
N TRP A 19 6.98 -16.26 22.69
CA TRP A 19 6.35 -16.91 21.55
C TRP A 19 6.95 -16.41 20.23
N TYR A 20 7.14 -15.10 20.05
CA TYR A 20 7.69 -14.53 18.82
C TYR A 20 9.11 -15.07 18.57
N GLU A 21 10.00 -15.01 19.56
CA GLU A 21 11.37 -15.53 19.44
C GLU A 21 11.41 -17.04 19.09
N ASN A 22 10.47 -17.82 19.62
CA ASN A 22 10.39 -19.24 19.30
C ASN A 22 9.78 -19.51 17.90
N ASN A 23 8.86 -18.66 17.43
CA ASN A 23 7.96 -18.94 16.30
C ASN A 23 8.07 -18.01 15.08
N TYR A 24 8.90 -16.96 15.08
CA TYR A 24 9.03 -16.01 13.95
C TYR A 24 9.28 -16.71 12.61
N HIS A 25 10.06 -17.79 12.61
CA HIS A 25 10.36 -18.64 11.46
C HIS A 25 9.14 -19.36 10.84
N LEU A 26 8.00 -19.43 11.55
CA LEU A 26 6.71 -19.90 11.04
C LEU A 26 5.94 -18.79 10.31
N LEU A 27 6.23 -17.53 10.62
CA LEU A 27 5.56 -16.37 10.06
C LEU A 27 6.08 -16.03 8.65
N SER A 28 5.31 -15.25 7.91
CA SER A 28 5.60 -14.81 6.55
C SER A 28 6.78 -13.84 6.57
N LEU A 29 7.73 -14.05 5.66
CA LEU A 29 9.03 -13.36 5.66
C LEU A 29 9.69 -13.36 7.06
N ALA A 30 9.60 -14.50 7.76
CA ALA A 30 10.16 -14.68 9.11
C ALA A 30 9.63 -13.68 10.16
N GLY A 31 8.42 -13.13 9.97
CA GLY A 31 7.79 -12.24 10.94
C GLY A 31 8.42 -10.85 11.01
N LEU A 32 9.10 -10.40 9.95
CA LEU A 32 9.70 -9.05 9.87
C LEU A 32 8.69 -7.93 10.14
N TRP A 33 7.44 -8.09 9.70
CA TRP A 33 6.36 -7.13 9.91
C TRP A 33 5.98 -6.92 11.39
N LEU A 34 6.25 -7.91 12.24
CA LEU A 34 5.97 -7.88 13.69
C LEU A 34 7.24 -7.63 14.51
N ARG A 35 8.40 -7.53 13.86
CA ARG A 35 9.73 -7.51 14.49
C ARG A 35 9.95 -6.28 15.37
N GLY A 36 9.62 -5.09 14.86
CA GLY A 36 9.99 -3.83 15.50
C GLY A 36 11.47 -3.47 15.36
N GLY A 37 11.83 -2.27 15.84
CA GLY A 37 13.19 -1.75 15.85
C GLY A 37 13.56 -0.90 14.63
N GLU A 38 12.58 -0.56 13.78
CA GLU A 38 12.73 0.35 12.66
C GLU A 38 13.25 1.74 13.13
N PRO A 39 14.19 2.39 12.43
CA PRO A 39 14.55 3.77 12.68
C PRO A 39 13.32 4.69 12.65
N ASN A 40 13.32 5.72 13.51
CA ASN A 40 12.17 6.59 13.81
C ASN A 40 11.00 5.92 14.57
N THR A 41 11.13 4.68 15.06
CA THR A 41 10.27 4.16 16.14
C THR A 41 10.80 4.57 17.52
N MET A 42 9.87 4.73 18.48
CA MET A 42 10.19 5.06 19.87
C MET A 42 10.93 3.91 20.56
N ASP A 43 11.75 4.24 21.56
CA ASP A 43 12.40 3.23 22.40
C ASP A 43 11.35 2.51 23.25
N PRO A 44 11.20 1.16 23.14
CA PRO A 44 10.19 0.42 23.88
C PRO A 44 10.33 0.52 25.41
N ALA A 45 11.49 0.93 25.95
CA ALA A 45 11.65 1.21 27.38
C ALA A 45 10.69 2.32 27.87
N LEU A 46 10.42 3.31 27.03
CA LEU A 46 9.55 4.46 27.35
C LEU A 46 8.06 4.07 27.53
N PHE A 47 7.66 2.86 27.11
CA PHE A 47 6.27 2.41 27.18
C PHE A 47 5.69 2.45 28.61
N HIS A 48 6.49 2.05 29.60
CA HIS A 48 6.05 2.00 31.00
C HIS A 48 6.05 3.37 31.67
N GLU A 49 6.90 4.30 31.22
CA GLU A 49 7.01 5.68 31.70
C GLU A 49 5.96 6.63 31.09
N ALA A 50 5.35 6.23 29.97
CA ALA A 50 4.38 7.04 29.24
C ALA A 50 3.10 7.34 30.04
N GLY A 51 2.72 8.63 30.07
CA GLY A 51 1.44 9.06 30.66
C GLY A 51 0.22 8.61 29.85
N LEU A 52 0.38 8.47 28.53
CA LEU A 52 -0.64 7.93 27.63
C LEU A 52 0.01 7.03 26.56
N ARG A 53 -0.58 5.88 26.28
CA ARG A 53 -0.10 4.88 25.32
C ARG A 53 -1.09 4.73 24.17
N PHE A 54 -0.62 4.98 22.95
CA PHE A 54 -1.43 4.99 21.74
C PHE A 54 -0.95 3.91 20.76
N LEU A 55 -1.80 2.92 20.48
CA LEU A 55 -1.53 1.91 19.45
C LEU A 55 -2.21 2.32 18.15
N ILE A 56 -1.43 2.50 17.08
CA ILE A 56 -1.96 2.87 15.77
C ILE A 56 -2.23 1.58 14.98
N CYS A 57 -3.51 1.26 14.84
CA CYS A 57 -4.00 0.02 14.26
C CYS A 57 -4.34 0.19 12.78
N ARG A 58 -3.85 -0.73 11.94
CA ARG A 58 -4.22 -0.85 10.53
C ARG A 58 -5.09 -2.09 10.31
N LEU A 59 -6.13 -1.91 9.48
CA LEU A 59 -7.03 -2.96 9.00
C LEU A 59 -6.48 -3.73 7.78
N SER A 60 -5.31 -3.31 7.28
CA SER A 60 -4.58 -3.88 6.15
C SER A 60 -3.16 -4.30 6.57
N THR A 61 -2.48 -5.11 5.75
CA THR A 61 -1.18 -5.68 6.17
C THR A 61 -0.06 -4.65 6.15
N TYR A 62 1.00 -4.92 6.92
CA TYR A 62 2.23 -4.10 6.95
C TYR A 62 2.75 -3.72 5.56
N ARG A 63 2.76 -4.68 4.63
CA ARG A 63 3.26 -4.47 3.27
C ARG A 63 2.40 -3.48 2.50
N ASP A 64 1.09 -3.70 2.49
CA ASP A 64 0.12 -2.89 1.73
C ASP A 64 0.13 -1.42 2.17
N VAL A 65 0.51 -1.16 3.42
CA VAL A 65 0.47 0.17 4.03
C VAL A 65 1.84 0.82 4.17
N SER A 66 2.95 0.10 3.95
CA SER A 66 4.32 0.63 4.09
C SER A 66 4.59 1.94 3.33
N ILE A 67 3.95 2.16 2.19
CA ILE A 67 4.06 3.38 1.37
C ILE A 67 3.06 4.50 1.75
N SER A 68 2.19 4.27 2.74
CA SER A 68 1.14 5.21 3.18
C SER A 68 1.68 6.22 4.19
N ILE A 69 1.42 7.51 3.96
CA ILE A 69 1.82 8.57 4.88
C ILE A 69 0.94 8.71 6.11
N SER A 70 -0.28 8.14 6.10
CA SER A 70 -1.32 8.52 7.07
C SER A 70 -1.00 8.07 8.49
N HIS A 71 -0.61 6.81 8.69
CA HIS A 71 -0.33 6.28 10.03
C HIS A 71 1.04 6.73 10.58
N PRO A 72 2.13 6.91 9.78
CA PRO A 72 3.35 7.56 10.25
C PRO A 72 3.13 9.04 10.62
N LEU A 73 2.32 9.78 9.87
CA LEU A 73 2.02 11.19 10.18
C LEU A 73 1.25 11.32 11.50
N ILE A 74 0.23 10.47 11.70
CA ILE A 74 -0.50 10.40 12.97
C ILE A 74 0.44 10.03 14.15
N ALA A 75 1.40 9.12 13.95
CA ALA A 75 2.42 8.83 14.95
C ALA A 75 3.32 10.04 15.25
N GLN A 76 3.84 10.71 14.21
CA GLN A 76 4.67 11.90 14.34
C GLN A 76 3.95 13.02 15.12
N ILE A 77 2.67 13.25 14.83
CA ILE A 77 1.83 14.25 15.53
C ILE A 77 1.55 13.83 16.98
N ALA A 78 1.23 12.55 17.22
CA ALA A 78 0.98 12.04 18.55
C ALA A 78 2.22 12.15 19.47
N GLN A 79 3.42 11.95 18.93
CA GLN A 79 4.70 12.10 19.63
C GLN A 79 5.01 13.55 20.04
N GLU A 80 4.31 14.57 19.50
CA GLU A 80 4.43 15.95 19.97
C GLU A 80 3.70 16.20 21.29
N VAL A 81 2.74 15.35 21.64
CA VAL A 81 2.07 15.43 22.94
C VAL A 81 3.01 14.79 23.95
N GLU A 82 3.65 15.62 24.77
CA GLU A 82 4.64 15.22 25.76
C GLU A 82 4.20 13.98 26.55
N GLY A 83 5.06 12.96 26.68
CA GLY A 83 4.75 11.74 27.43
C GLY A 83 3.68 10.83 26.81
N VAL A 84 3.31 11.03 25.54
CA VAL A 84 2.61 10.02 24.73
C VAL A 84 3.63 9.03 24.15
N PHE A 85 3.35 7.75 24.28
CA PHE A 85 4.07 6.69 23.57
C PHE A 85 3.23 6.14 22.42
N THR A 86 3.85 5.91 21.26
CA THR A 86 3.21 5.35 20.06
C THR A 86 3.84 4.02 19.66
N ASP A 87 3.01 3.01 19.39
CA ASP A 87 3.40 1.79 18.68
C ASP A 87 2.45 1.54 17.50
N PHE A 88 2.76 0.55 16.67
CA PHE A 88 1.92 0.16 15.53
C PHE A 88 1.38 -1.27 15.67
N ALA A 89 0.24 -1.54 15.05
CA ALA A 89 -0.28 -2.89 14.83
C ALA A 89 -0.95 -2.99 13.45
N PHE A 90 -0.82 -4.14 12.80
CA PHE A 90 -1.27 -4.37 11.41
C PHE A 90 -2.12 -5.63 11.33
N LEU A 91 -2.91 -5.78 10.26
CA LEU A 91 -3.54 -7.07 9.94
C LEU A 91 -2.43 -8.10 9.65
N PRO A 92 -2.38 -9.24 10.35
CA PRO A 92 -1.41 -10.29 10.03
C PRO A 92 -1.64 -10.85 8.62
N PRO A 93 -0.58 -11.18 7.85
CA PRO A 93 -0.70 -11.90 6.58
C PRO A 93 -1.53 -13.19 6.72
N PRO A 94 -2.16 -13.72 5.64
CA PRO A 94 -3.13 -14.83 5.74
C PRO A 94 -2.62 -16.05 6.53
N LYS A 95 -1.40 -16.50 6.23
CA LYS A 95 -0.72 -17.61 6.92
C LYS A 95 -0.43 -17.30 8.40
N ASP A 96 -0.11 -16.05 8.70
CA ASP A 96 0.37 -15.62 10.02
C ASP A 96 -0.81 -15.47 10.97
N LEU A 97 -1.95 -15.02 10.46
CA LEU A 97 -3.22 -14.98 11.17
C LEU A 97 -3.60 -16.37 11.71
N GLU A 98 -3.45 -17.43 10.91
CA GLU A 98 -3.69 -18.82 11.35
C GLU A 98 -2.75 -19.22 12.49
N VAL A 99 -1.44 -18.99 12.33
CA VAL A 99 -0.40 -19.36 13.31
C VAL A 99 -0.58 -18.59 14.63
N MET A 100 -0.91 -17.30 14.57
CA MET A 100 -1.19 -16.46 15.74
C MET A 100 -2.46 -16.89 16.45
N THR A 101 -3.56 -17.10 15.72
CA THR A 101 -4.86 -17.53 16.28
C THR A 101 -4.73 -18.89 16.97
N ALA A 102 -4.08 -19.87 16.32
CA ALA A 102 -3.83 -21.19 16.91
C ALA A 102 -2.95 -21.13 18.17
N SER A 103 -2.09 -20.11 18.28
CA SER A 103 -1.22 -19.87 19.44
C SER A 103 -1.85 -18.95 20.51
N LYS A 104 -3.12 -18.55 20.35
CA LYS A 104 -3.81 -17.54 21.19
C LYS A 104 -3.10 -16.17 21.26
N ILE A 105 -2.32 -15.80 20.26
CA ILE A 105 -1.67 -14.49 20.20
C ILE A 105 -2.70 -13.45 19.71
N PRO A 106 -2.83 -12.28 20.37
CA PRO A 106 -3.68 -11.20 19.87
C PRO A 106 -3.33 -10.83 18.42
N LEU A 107 -4.33 -10.60 17.55
CA LEU A 107 -4.03 -10.25 16.14
C LEU A 107 -3.42 -8.85 16.01
N TRP A 108 -3.81 -7.91 16.88
CA TRP A 108 -3.09 -6.67 17.11
C TRP A 108 -2.18 -6.79 18.32
N VAL A 109 -0.87 -6.73 18.09
CA VAL A 109 0.20 -6.66 19.08
C VAL A 109 1.10 -5.49 18.67
N GLY A 110 1.59 -4.70 19.63
CA GLY A 110 2.54 -3.62 19.34
C GLY A 110 3.79 -4.15 18.66
N THR A 111 4.12 -3.69 17.44
CA THR A 111 5.24 -4.25 16.68
C THR A 111 6.57 -3.98 17.35
N THR A 112 6.74 -2.85 18.03
CA THR A 112 7.98 -2.52 18.74
C THR A 112 8.03 -3.19 20.12
N THR A 113 6.99 -2.99 20.92
CA THR A 113 6.95 -3.38 22.34
C THR A 113 6.58 -4.84 22.57
N LYS A 114 5.87 -5.48 21.63
CA LYS A 114 5.15 -6.76 21.82
C LYS A 114 4.09 -6.73 22.93
N GLU A 115 3.62 -5.56 23.31
CA GLU A 115 2.54 -5.42 24.29
C GLU A 115 1.19 -5.78 23.65
N PRO A 116 0.29 -6.46 24.38
CA PRO A 116 -1.07 -6.71 23.93
C PRO A 116 -1.88 -5.39 23.91
N PRO A 117 -2.99 -5.32 23.17
CA PRO A 117 -3.69 -4.07 22.95
C PRO A 117 -4.39 -3.53 24.21
N CYS A 118 -4.65 -4.38 25.20
CA CYS A 118 -5.15 -3.97 26.52
C CYS A 118 -4.10 -3.24 27.38
N SER A 119 -2.80 -3.28 27.04
CA SER A 119 -1.77 -2.50 27.75
C SER A 119 -1.74 -1.02 27.34
N PHE A 120 -2.48 -0.64 26.29
CA PHE A 120 -2.59 0.70 25.74
C PHE A 120 -3.86 1.41 26.23
N ASP A 121 -3.85 2.75 26.19
CA ASP A 121 -5.00 3.57 26.60
C ASP A 121 -5.96 3.87 25.42
N VAL A 122 -5.42 3.92 24.20
CA VAL A 122 -6.16 4.26 22.98
C VAL A 122 -5.68 3.36 21.82
N LEU A 123 -6.65 2.78 21.09
CA LEU A 123 -6.44 2.18 19.77
C LEU A 123 -6.91 3.16 18.70
N GLY A 124 -5.98 3.66 17.88
CA GLY A 124 -6.27 4.52 16.73
C GLY A 124 -6.35 3.72 15.44
N ILE A 125 -7.57 3.37 15.02
CA ILE A 125 -7.82 2.64 13.77
C ILE A 125 -7.77 3.61 12.60
N SER A 126 -6.90 3.35 11.63
CA SER A 126 -6.90 4.06 10.36
C SER A 126 -7.53 3.18 9.28
N ASN A 127 -8.69 3.61 8.77
CA ASN A 127 -9.43 2.99 7.67
C ASN A 127 -9.24 3.79 6.37
N SER A 128 -8.59 3.16 5.39
CA SER A 128 -8.27 3.73 4.08
C SER A 128 -9.31 3.39 3.00
N PHE A 129 -9.91 2.21 3.05
CA PHE A 129 -10.88 1.74 2.07
C PHE A 129 -12.08 1.08 2.75
N VAL A 130 -13.28 1.28 2.21
CA VAL A 130 -14.56 0.78 2.80
C VAL A 130 -14.53 -0.73 3.08
N LEU A 131 -13.94 -1.53 2.18
CA LEU A 131 -13.88 -2.99 2.36
C LEU A 131 -12.97 -3.46 3.52
N GLU A 132 -12.02 -2.64 3.97
CA GLU A 132 -11.20 -2.98 5.15
C GLU A 132 -12.04 -3.12 6.43
N LEU A 133 -13.23 -2.50 6.49
CA LEU A 133 -14.15 -2.62 7.63
C LEU A 133 -14.56 -4.06 7.91
N LEU A 134 -14.54 -4.94 6.90
CA LEU A 134 -14.79 -6.39 7.03
C LEU A 134 -13.81 -7.06 8.00
N ASN A 135 -12.61 -6.49 8.20
CA ASN A 135 -11.58 -7.02 9.08
C ASN A 135 -11.75 -6.58 10.54
N LEU A 136 -12.48 -5.47 10.79
CA LEU A 136 -12.54 -4.84 12.10
C LEU A 136 -13.12 -5.76 13.20
N PRO A 137 -14.27 -6.43 13.02
CA PRO A 137 -14.81 -7.30 14.08
C PRO A 137 -13.87 -8.46 14.43
N LYS A 138 -13.23 -9.08 13.42
CA LYS A 138 -12.24 -10.15 13.64
C LYS A 138 -11.00 -9.66 14.38
N LEU A 139 -10.46 -8.51 13.99
CA LEU A 139 -9.29 -7.91 14.63
C LEU A 139 -9.57 -7.50 16.08
N LEU A 140 -10.76 -6.97 16.39
CA LEU A 140 -11.19 -6.71 17.77
C LEU A 140 -11.32 -8.01 18.58
N HIS A 141 -12.14 -8.95 18.09
CA HIS A 141 -12.48 -10.18 18.81
C HIS A 141 -11.24 -11.00 19.15
N PHE A 142 -10.42 -11.36 18.16
CA PHE A 142 -9.20 -12.17 18.36
C PHE A 142 -8.04 -11.40 18.98
N SER A 143 -8.21 -10.10 19.27
CA SER A 143 -7.28 -9.33 20.10
C SER A 143 -7.74 -9.20 21.56
N GLY A 144 -8.81 -9.88 21.95
CA GLY A 144 -9.36 -9.84 23.32
C GLY A 144 -10.11 -8.55 23.64
N ILE A 145 -10.49 -7.78 22.62
CA ILE A 145 -11.17 -6.49 22.78
C ILE A 145 -12.69 -6.68 22.60
N PRO A 146 -13.54 -6.19 23.54
CA PRO A 146 -15.00 -6.22 23.39
C PRO A 146 -15.47 -5.50 22.12
N LEU A 147 -16.38 -6.13 21.38
CA LEU A 147 -16.89 -5.60 20.11
C LEU A 147 -17.70 -4.32 20.28
N PHE A 148 -18.45 -4.20 21.36
CA PHE A 148 -19.41 -3.11 21.54
C PHE A 148 -18.97 -2.09 22.61
N LYS A 149 -19.21 -0.82 22.31
CA LYS A 149 -18.85 0.34 23.13
C LYS A 149 -19.37 0.25 24.57
N ASN A 150 -20.62 -0.18 24.76
CA ASN A 150 -21.23 -0.34 26.09
C ASN A 150 -20.42 -1.27 27.00
N GLU A 151 -19.89 -2.38 26.47
CA GLU A 151 -18.99 -3.28 27.23
C GLU A 151 -17.65 -2.59 27.52
N ARG A 152 -17.07 -1.90 26.53
CA ARG A 152 -15.80 -1.17 26.71
C ARG A 152 -15.90 -0.03 27.72
N MET A 153 -16.98 0.73 27.75
CA MET A 153 -17.14 1.89 28.65
C MET A 153 -17.18 1.51 30.14
N ILE A 154 -17.55 0.27 30.47
CA ILE A 154 -17.61 -0.23 31.85
C ILE A 154 -16.22 -0.69 32.34
N CYS A 155 -15.41 -1.27 31.46
CA CYS A 155 -14.08 -1.79 31.78
C CYS A 155 -13.00 -0.72 31.60
N GLN A 156 -12.37 -0.26 32.69
CA GLN A 156 -11.30 0.76 32.60
C GLN A 156 -10.04 0.23 31.88
N ASP A 157 -9.67 -1.03 32.09
CA ASP A 157 -8.48 -1.68 31.50
C ASP A 157 -8.63 -2.06 30.00
N ILE A 158 -9.65 -1.52 29.33
CA ILE A 158 -9.85 -1.66 27.89
C ILE A 158 -9.61 -0.28 27.25
N PRO A 159 -8.79 -0.16 26.19
CA PRO A 159 -8.54 1.11 25.53
C PRO A 159 -9.80 1.76 24.96
N LEU A 160 -9.76 3.09 24.78
CA LEU A 160 -10.66 3.79 23.87
C LEU A 160 -10.36 3.38 22.42
N ILE A 161 -11.41 3.13 21.63
CA ILE A 161 -11.29 2.76 20.22
C ILE A 161 -11.77 3.90 19.35
N VAL A 162 -10.86 4.55 18.65
CA VAL A 162 -11.20 5.64 17.73
C VAL A 162 -10.84 5.28 16.30
N LEU A 163 -11.67 5.70 15.34
CA LEU A 163 -11.46 5.45 13.92
C LEU A 163 -11.28 6.75 13.15
N GLY A 164 -10.33 6.78 12.21
CA GLY A 164 -10.18 7.85 11.23
C GLY A 164 -9.68 7.30 9.90
N GLY A 165 -9.20 8.18 9.02
CA GLY A 165 -8.68 7.82 7.69
C GLY A 165 -9.62 8.21 6.55
N ALA A 166 -9.26 7.81 5.33
CA ALA A 166 -9.90 8.28 4.11
C ALA A 166 -11.39 7.89 4.00
N SER A 167 -11.78 6.71 4.50
CA SER A 167 -13.17 6.24 4.47
C SER A 167 -13.99 6.58 5.73
N SER A 168 -13.44 7.37 6.67
CA SER A 168 -14.08 7.67 7.97
C SER A 168 -15.50 8.23 7.86
N ALA A 169 -15.75 9.12 6.88
CA ALA A 169 -17.05 9.73 6.64
C ALA A 169 -18.15 8.76 6.18
N VAL A 170 -17.79 7.55 5.76
CA VAL A 170 -18.69 6.51 5.20
C VAL A 170 -18.67 5.24 6.05
N THR A 171 -18.68 5.40 7.37
CA THR A 171 -18.59 4.29 8.35
C THR A 171 -19.88 4.03 9.12
N SER A 172 -21.05 4.47 8.64
CA SER A 172 -22.33 4.36 9.36
C SER A 172 -22.78 2.93 9.70
N VAL A 173 -22.24 1.93 8.99
CA VAL A 173 -22.34 0.49 9.33
C VAL A 173 -21.67 0.11 10.66
N LEU A 174 -20.79 0.93 11.22
CA LEU A 174 -20.12 0.70 12.51
C LEU A 174 -20.88 1.24 13.72
N HIS A 175 -21.99 1.96 13.51
CA HIS A 175 -22.69 2.67 14.60
C HIS A 175 -23.38 1.74 15.63
N GLY A 176 -23.37 0.43 15.39
CA GLY A 176 -23.89 -0.61 16.27
C GLY A 176 -25.26 -1.12 15.82
N PRO A 177 -25.56 -2.42 16.02
CA PRO A 177 -26.81 -3.02 15.58
C PRO A 177 -28.03 -2.34 16.23
N ILE A 178 -29.20 -2.47 15.58
CA ILE A 178 -30.48 -2.07 16.19
C ILE A 178 -30.96 -3.16 17.16
N LYS A 179 -31.85 -2.80 18.12
CA LYS A 179 -32.28 -3.72 19.19
C LYS A 179 -32.94 -4.98 18.64
N GLU A 180 -33.69 -4.81 17.56
CA GLU A 180 -34.48 -5.82 16.85
C GLU A 180 -33.61 -6.94 16.24
N GLN A 181 -32.30 -6.74 16.13
CA GLN A 181 -31.36 -7.73 15.57
C GLN A 181 -30.82 -8.73 16.60
N GLY A 182 -31.40 -8.79 17.80
CA GLY A 182 -30.98 -9.71 18.86
C GLY A 182 -29.65 -9.32 19.54
N PHE A 183 -29.28 -8.04 19.45
CA PHE A 183 -28.14 -7.39 20.09
C PHE A 183 -28.62 -6.30 21.07
N GLU A 184 -29.51 -6.69 21.98
CA GLU A 184 -30.14 -5.79 22.95
C GLU A 184 -29.07 -5.05 23.79
N ASN A 185 -29.16 -3.71 23.81
CA ASN A 185 -28.27 -2.78 24.50
C ASN A 185 -26.83 -2.63 23.94
N ASN A 186 -26.53 -3.24 22.78
CA ASN A 186 -25.22 -3.10 22.15
C ASN A 186 -25.11 -1.89 21.22
N HIS A 187 -23.99 -1.17 21.32
CA HIS A 187 -23.74 0.09 20.61
C HIS A 187 -22.31 0.12 20.04
N GLY A 188 -22.10 0.79 18.91
CA GLY A 188 -20.78 1.19 18.37
C GLY A 188 -19.66 0.14 18.33
N LEU A 189 -19.28 -0.32 17.12
CA LEU A 189 -18.04 -1.09 16.94
C LEU A 189 -16.77 -0.26 17.23
N VAL A 190 -16.91 1.06 17.27
CA VAL A 190 -15.89 2.04 17.69
C VAL A 190 -16.49 3.01 18.70
N ASP A 191 -15.66 3.64 19.52
CA ASP A 191 -16.10 4.58 20.57
C ASP A 191 -16.31 6.00 20.02
N ALA A 192 -15.50 6.41 19.04
CA ALA A 192 -15.66 7.64 18.27
C ALA A 192 -15.05 7.51 16.85
N VAL A 193 -15.44 8.41 15.95
CA VAL A 193 -14.91 8.57 14.59
C VAL A 193 -14.38 10.00 14.41
N PHE A 194 -13.27 10.14 13.70
CA PHE A 194 -12.67 11.41 13.28
C PHE A 194 -12.96 11.65 11.80
N ILE A 195 -13.79 12.66 11.52
CA ILE A 195 -14.24 13.04 10.19
C ILE A 195 -13.38 14.18 9.63
N GLY A 196 -12.82 13.99 8.43
CA GLY A 196 -12.01 15.00 7.74
C GLY A 196 -10.50 14.85 7.96
N GLU A 197 -9.84 15.94 8.32
CA GLU A 197 -8.39 16.11 8.37
C GLU A 197 -7.89 16.04 9.82
N GLY A 198 -7.17 14.97 10.16
CA GLY A 198 -6.81 14.63 11.54
C GLY A 198 -5.63 15.42 12.12
N GLU A 199 -4.95 16.23 11.30
CA GLU A 199 -3.66 16.87 11.59
C GLU A 199 -3.65 17.71 12.88
N TYR A 200 -4.78 18.34 13.23
CA TYR A 200 -4.95 19.04 14.52
C TYR A 200 -5.80 18.23 15.51
N SER A 201 -6.89 17.62 15.03
CA SER A 201 -7.87 16.94 15.89
C SER A 201 -7.28 15.78 16.70
N ILE A 202 -6.33 15.02 16.15
CA ILE A 202 -5.73 13.91 16.90
C ILE A 202 -4.88 14.40 18.07
N LYS A 203 -4.17 15.53 17.91
CA LYS A 203 -3.33 16.12 18.95
C LYS A 203 -4.20 16.61 20.12
N GLN A 204 -5.23 17.39 19.81
CA GLN A 204 -6.21 17.88 20.79
C GLN A 204 -6.92 16.73 21.52
N PHE A 205 -7.29 15.67 20.81
CA PHE A 205 -7.88 14.47 21.41
C PHE A 205 -6.92 13.78 22.39
N LEU A 206 -5.68 13.52 21.99
CA LEU A 206 -4.71 12.85 22.86
C LEU A 206 -4.36 13.71 24.10
N GLU A 207 -4.31 15.04 23.97
CA GLU A 207 -4.18 15.96 25.10
C GLU A 207 -5.37 15.86 26.07
N ILE A 208 -6.60 15.81 25.54
CA ILE A 208 -7.83 15.63 26.34
C ILE A 208 -7.83 14.27 27.05
N VAL A 209 -7.51 13.18 26.35
CA VAL A 209 -7.47 11.83 26.93
C VAL A 209 -6.37 11.72 27.99
N LYS A 210 -5.15 12.21 27.72
CA LYS A 210 -4.04 12.24 28.69
C LYS A 210 -4.46 13.00 29.96
N LYS A 211 -5.05 14.19 29.80
CA LYS A 211 -5.50 15.01 30.93
C LYS A 211 -6.63 14.35 31.72
N GLY A 212 -7.63 13.80 31.04
CA GLY A 212 -8.76 13.12 31.67
C GLY A 212 -8.34 11.87 32.44
N LYS A 213 -7.45 11.06 31.85
CA LYS A 213 -6.83 9.90 32.50
C LYS A 213 -6.06 10.31 33.76
N ALA A 214 -5.22 11.35 33.68
CA ALA A 214 -4.48 11.87 34.83
C ALA A 214 -5.39 12.44 35.94
N GLN A 215 -6.62 12.84 35.61
CA GLN A 215 -7.65 13.30 36.54
C GLN A 215 -8.55 12.16 37.06
N GLY A 216 -8.37 10.92 36.62
CA GLY A 216 -9.22 9.78 36.99
C GLY A 216 -10.64 9.82 36.41
N LEU A 217 -10.87 10.59 35.34
CA LEU A 217 -12.18 10.67 34.68
C LEU A 217 -12.55 9.34 34.01
N ARG A 218 -13.84 9.02 33.99
CA ARG A 218 -14.36 7.87 33.25
C ARG A 218 -14.27 8.14 31.75
N LYS A 219 -14.08 7.09 30.95
CA LYS A 219 -13.99 7.19 29.48
C LYS A 219 -15.16 7.96 28.85
N THR A 220 -16.38 7.81 29.37
CA THR A 220 -17.55 8.59 28.92
C THR A 220 -17.45 10.09 29.22
N GLU A 221 -16.84 10.48 30.35
CA GLU A 221 -16.59 11.88 30.70
C GLU A 221 -15.50 12.47 29.81
N ILE A 222 -14.45 11.70 29.51
CA ILE A 222 -13.41 12.09 28.55
C ILE A 222 -14.03 12.35 27.16
N LEU A 223 -14.80 11.39 26.61
CA LEU A 223 -15.47 11.55 25.30
C LEU A 223 -16.45 12.74 25.30
N ASN A 224 -17.21 12.94 26.38
CA ASN A 224 -18.09 14.11 26.53
C ASN A 224 -17.31 15.44 26.42
N THR A 225 -16.04 15.51 26.87
CA THR A 225 -15.23 16.75 26.76
C THR A 225 -14.69 17.04 25.37
N CYS A 226 -14.74 16.08 24.43
CA CYS A 226 -14.33 16.29 23.04
C CYS A 226 -15.38 17.03 22.20
N HIS A 227 -16.67 16.88 22.52
CA HIS A 227 -17.77 17.59 21.85
C HIS A 227 -17.57 19.11 21.94
N GLY A 228 -17.70 19.79 20.80
CA GLY A 228 -17.46 21.23 20.68
C GLY A 228 -16.02 21.71 20.90
N LYS A 229 -15.04 20.81 21.10
CA LYS A 229 -13.61 21.16 21.28
C LYS A 229 -12.65 20.52 20.28
N VAL A 230 -13.03 19.38 19.72
CA VAL A 230 -12.22 18.63 18.75
C VAL A 230 -13.00 18.58 17.44
N ASP A 231 -12.51 19.29 16.43
CA ASP A 231 -13.17 19.32 15.12
C ASP A 231 -13.20 17.92 14.49
N GLY A 232 -14.28 17.59 13.79
CA GLY A 232 -14.49 16.26 13.21
C GLY A 232 -14.79 15.13 14.20
N PHE A 233 -14.87 15.38 15.52
CA PHE A 233 -15.17 14.34 16.50
C PHE A 233 -16.66 13.93 16.45
N TYR A 234 -16.91 12.68 16.08
CA TYR A 234 -18.23 12.08 15.95
C TYR A 234 -18.39 10.88 16.90
N GLU A 235 -19.48 10.85 17.69
CA GLU A 235 -19.75 9.80 18.67
C GLU A 235 -21.03 9.00 18.30
N PRO A 236 -20.93 7.83 17.63
CA PRO A 236 -22.05 7.19 16.91
C PRO A 236 -23.34 6.86 17.69
N ASP A 237 -23.21 6.65 19.00
CA ASP A 237 -24.31 6.31 19.90
C ASP A 237 -24.96 7.53 20.55
N LYS A 238 -24.46 8.75 20.28
CA LYS A 238 -25.09 10.02 20.69
C LYS A 238 -26.19 10.51 19.74
N TYR A 239 -26.41 9.83 18.62
CA TYR A 239 -27.46 10.17 17.65
C TYR A 239 -28.59 9.12 17.66
N GLU A 240 -29.82 9.57 17.55
CA GLU A 240 -31.03 8.74 17.40
C GLU A 240 -31.39 8.69 15.91
N HIS A 241 -31.36 7.48 15.32
CA HIS A 241 -31.84 7.23 13.97
C HIS A 241 -33.27 6.70 14.05
N ARG A 242 -34.21 7.35 13.38
CA ARG A 242 -35.61 6.91 13.34
C ARG A 242 -35.95 6.34 11.98
N TYR A 243 -36.57 5.18 12.02
CA TYR A 243 -37.03 4.45 10.85
C TYR A 243 -38.55 4.44 10.79
N LYS A 244 -39.11 4.50 9.59
CA LYS A 244 -40.54 4.28 9.34
C LYS A 244 -40.71 3.20 8.29
N VAL A 245 -41.67 2.30 8.52
CA VAL A 245 -42.15 1.40 7.47
C VAL A 245 -42.95 2.23 6.47
N VAL A 246 -42.49 2.23 5.22
CA VAL A 246 -43.19 2.80 4.07
C VAL A 246 -43.70 1.62 3.25
N VAL A 247 -45.02 1.50 3.13
CA VAL A 247 -45.63 0.56 2.18
C VAL A 247 -45.53 1.19 0.80
N GLN A 248 -44.65 0.67 -0.05
CA GLN A 248 -44.55 1.17 -1.42
C GLN A 248 -45.70 0.62 -2.28
N ASN A 249 -46.49 1.52 -2.84
CA ASN A 249 -47.15 1.24 -4.11
C ASN A 249 -46.08 1.23 -5.22
N PRO A 250 -46.20 0.38 -6.25
CA PRO A 250 -45.22 0.34 -7.33
C PRO A 250 -45.11 1.72 -8.01
N PRO A 251 -43.89 2.23 -8.26
CA PRO A 251 -43.70 3.54 -8.85
C PRO A 251 -44.23 3.59 -10.30
N GLU A 252 -44.94 4.67 -10.63
CA GLU A 252 -45.19 4.99 -12.04
C GLU A 252 -43.86 5.29 -12.73
N ILE A 253 -43.53 4.51 -13.76
CA ILE A 253 -42.33 4.70 -14.56
C ILE A 253 -42.50 5.99 -15.37
N GLN A 254 -41.90 7.09 -14.92
CA GLN A 254 -41.69 8.26 -15.76
C GLN A 254 -40.65 7.89 -16.83
N THR A 255 -41.13 7.61 -18.03
CA THR A 255 -40.29 7.38 -19.21
C THR A 255 -39.53 8.67 -19.55
N ILE A 256 -38.20 8.57 -19.61
CA ILE A 256 -37.34 9.64 -20.12
C ILE A 256 -37.74 9.92 -21.58
N PRO A 257 -37.95 11.19 -22.01
CA PRO A 257 -38.47 11.47 -23.34
C PRO A 257 -37.48 11.14 -24.47
N GLU A 258 -37.71 10.04 -25.17
CA GLU A 258 -37.12 9.83 -26.51
C GLU A 258 -37.80 10.76 -27.53
N LYS A 259 -37.14 11.89 -27.86
CA LYS A 259 -37.08 12.53 -29.20
C LYS A 259 -36.57 13.97 -29.14
N ILE A 260 -35.37 14.22 -29.68
CA ILE A 260 -35.15 15.32 -30.63
C ILE A 260 -34.11 14.85 -31.67
N CYS A 261 -34.59 14.37 -32.82
CA CYS A 261 -33.87 14.50 -34.10
C CYS A 261 -34.82 14.22 -35.26
N SER A 262 -35.36 15.28 -35.87
CA SER A 262 -36.14 15.17 -37.09
C SER A 262 -36.02 16.44 -37.91
N GLU A 263 -35.08 16.49 -38.85
CA GLU A 263 -35.22 17.33 -40.04
C GLU A 263 -34.47 16.73 -41.24
N GLN A 264 -35.26 16.34 -42.24
CA GLN A 264 -34.97 16.25 -43.67
C GLN A 264 -33.74 15.43 -44.15
N LYS A 265 -34.03 14.30 -44.83
CA LYS A 265 -34.12 14.33 -46.31
C LYS A 265 -34.79 13.08 -46.88
N GLU A 266 -35.63 13.30 -47.90
CA GLU A 266 -36.08 12.30 -48.88
C GLU A 266 -34.86 11.87 -49.74
N THR A 267 -34.80 10.74 -50.46
CA THR A 267 -35.80 10.10 -51.34
C THR A 267 -35.49 8.61 -51.60
N HIS A 268 -36.40 7.96 -52.35
CA HIS A 268 -36.24 6.72 -53.15
C HIS A 268 -36.34 5.35 -52.47
N VAL A 269 -37.57 4.85 -52.55
CA VAL A 269 -37.96 3.44 -52.63
C VAL A 269 -37.34 2.77 -53.86
N ASP A 270 -36.84 1.54 -53.72
CA ASP A 270 -37.02 0.51 -54.76
C ASP A 270 -37.39 -0.84 -54.12
N GLN A 271 -38.05 -1.71 -54.89
CA GLN A 271 -38.76 -2.90 -54.43
C GLN A 271 -38.05 -4.20 -54.87
N ARG A 272 -38.60 -5.33 -54.37
CA ARG A 272 -38.32 -6.74 -54.73
C ARG A 272 -37.11 -7.31 -53.95
N PHE A 273 -37.23 -8.44 -53.24
CA PHE A 273 -37.89 -9.66 -53.67
C PHE A 273 -38.65 -10.41 -52.55
N THR A 274 -39.73 -11.07 -52.95
CA THR A 274 -40.51 -12.01 -52.14
C THR A 274 -40.06 -13.46 -52.39
N LYS A 275 -40.10 -14.30 -51.35
CA LYS A 275 -40.94 -15.53 -51.36
C LYS A 275 -41.06 -16.20 -49.98
N LYS A 276 -42.25 -16.71 -49.71
CA LYS A 276 -42.65 -17.55 -48.57
C LYS A 276 -42.47 -19.05 -48.90
N SER A 277 -42.84 -19.89 -47.93
CA SER A 277 -43.34 -21.28 -48.00
C SER A 277 -42.31 -22.41 -47.78
N SER A 278 -42.64 -23.55 -47.14
CA SER A 278 -43.51 -23.91 -45.97
C SER A 278 -43.68 -25.44 -45.95
N LEU A 279 -43.87 -26.05 -44.76
CA LEU A 279 -44.36 -27.44 -44.55
C LEU A 279 -43.34 -28.54 -45.01
N ASP A 280 -43.30 -29.78 -44.49
CA ASP A 280 -44.10 -30.43 -43.42
C ASP A 280 -43.37 -31.66 -42.79
N SER A 281 -43.84 -32.05 -41.58
CA SER A 281 -43.98 -33.40 -40.99
C SER A 281 -42.91 -34.54 -41.07
N ASP A 282 -42.60 -35.09 -39.88
CA ASP A 282 -42.79 -36.51 -39.45
C ASP A 282 -41.69 -37.62 -39.43
N LEU A 283 -41.79 -38.45 -38.36
CA LEU A 283 -41.13 -39.74 -37.99
C LEU A 283 -39.62 -39.65 -37.64
N GLY A 284 -39.13 -40.04 -36.45
CA GLY A 284 -39.04 -41.38 -35.84
C GLY A 284 -37.56 -41.86 -35.91
N ASP A 285 -36.91 -42.55 -34.97
CA ASP A 285 -37.32 -43.20 -33.71
C ASP A 285 -36.09 -43.42 -32.77
N GLU A 286 -36.31 -43.93 -31.55
CA GLU A 286 -35.39 -44.63 -30.62
C GLU A 286 -33.86 -44.35 -30.57
N ASN A 287 -33.32 -44.04 -29.37
CA ASN A 287 -32.53 -45.01 -28.56
C ASN A 287 -31.93 -44.44 -27.25
N THR A 288 -32.23 -45.09 -26.12
CA THR A 288 -31.41 -45.07 -24.89
C THR A 288 -30.63 -46.37 -24.77
N PRO A 289 -29.47 -46.38 -24.09
CA PRO A 289 -29.36 -47.37 -23.02
C PRO A 289 -28.74 -46.84 -21.72
N THR A 290 -29.33 -47.27 -20.61
CA THR A 290 -28.78 -47.27 -19.25
C THR A 290 -27.72 -48.36 -19.06
N LEU A 291 -26.76 -48.17 -18.14
CA LEU A 291 -26.28 -49.23 -17.22
C LEU A 291 -25.41 -48.66 -16.09
N SER A 292 -25.31 -49.39 -14.97
CA SER A 292 -24.87 -48.89 -13.65
C SER A 292 -23.49 -49.50 -13.21
N PRO A 293 -23.01 -49.44 -11.95
CA PRO A 293 -21.58 -49.22 -11.65
C PRO A 293 -20.84 -50.46 -11.07
N PRO A 294 -19.57 -50.29 -10.63
CA PRO A 294 -18.98 -51.15 -9.59
C PRO A 294 -18.44 -50.42 -8.34
N SER A 295 -18.33 -51.18 -7.24
CA SER A 295 -17.82 -50.78 -5.90
C SER A 295 -16.76 -51.80 -5.43
N GLN A 296 -15.94 -51.63 -4.37
CA GLN A 296 -15.96 -50.71 -3.21
C GLN A 296 -14.63 -49.90 -3.17
N GLY A 297 -13.96 -49.47 -2.09
CA GLY A 297 -14.02 -49.61 -0.61
C GLY A 297 -12.60 -49.33 -0.04
N GLY A 298 -12.35 -48.79 1.16
CA GLY A 298 -13.21 -48.25 2.22
C GLY A 298 -12.37 -47.66 3.40
N ASN A 299 -13.05 -47.02 4.36
CA ASN A 299 -12.59 -46.52 5.69
C ASN A 299 -11.47 -45.45 5.77
N VAL A 300 -11.72 -44.35 6.52
CA VAL A 300 -11.31 -44.15 7.95
C VAL A 300 -12.16 -43.05 8.61
N GLY A 301 -12.65 -43.31 9.84
CA GLY A 301 -12.76 -42.36 10.98
C GLY A 301 -13.59 -41.07 10.85
N GLY A 302 -14.75 -41.02 11.50
CA GLY A 302 -15.60 -39.83 11.57
C GLY A 302 -15.33 -38.87 12.75
N VAL A 303 -15.88 -37.66 12.65
CA VAL A 303 -16.01 -36.67 13.75
C VAL A 303 -17.48 -36.22 13.78
N ASN A 304 -18.08 -36.18 14.97
CA ASN A 304 -19.53 -35.93 15.15
C ASN A 304 -19.95 -34.53 14.67
N GLN A 305 -20.93 -34.49 13.76
CA GLN A 305 -21.72 -33.29 13.46
C GLN A 305 -23.05 -33.37 14.23
N ASN A 306 -23.30 -32.43 15.14
CA ASN A 306 -24.64 -32.24 15.68
C ASN A 306 -25.48 -31.43 14.69
N ILE A 307 -26.42 -32.11 14.03
CA ILE A 307 -27.32 -31.56 13.02
C ILE A 307 -28.50 -30.86 13.72
N PHE A 308 -28.72 -29.58 13.44
CA PHE A 308 -29.99 -28.91 13.75
C PHE A 308 -30.99 -29.10 12.59
N PRO A 309 -32.28 -29.36 12.86
CA PRO A 309 -33.26 -29.66 11.82
C PRO A 309 -33.77 -28.40 11.11
N TYR A 310 -33.78 -28.43 9.77
CA TYR A 310 -34.48 -27.45 8.94
C TYR A 310 -36.00 -27.70 8.98
N PRO A 311 -36.85 -26.67 9.11
CA PRO A 311 -38.28 -26.81 8.85
C PRO A 311 -38.54 -26.92 7.33
N PRO A 312 -39.57 -27.66 6.89
CA PRO A 312 -39.83 -27.90 5.47
C PRO A 312 -40.40 -26.67 4.76
N ARG A 313 -39.92 -26.41 3.54
CA ARG A 313 -40.52 -25.42 2.62
C ARG A 313 -41.95 -25.85 2.28
N LYS A 314 -42.92 -24.95 2.47
CA LYS A 314 -44.22 -24.98 1.79
C LYS A 314 -44.43 -23.67 1.04
N GLU A 315 -45.17 -23.77 -0.06
CA GLU A 315 -45.37 -22.70 -1.03
C GLU A 315 -46.18 -21.54 -0.44
N ALA A 316 -45.74 -20.32 -0.74
CA ALA A 316 -46.52 -19.11 -0.57
C ALA A 316 -46.14 -18.08 -1.64
N VAL A 317 -46.52 -18.34 -2.90
CA VAL A 317 -46.61 -17.27 -3.91
C VAL A 317 -47.89 -16.49 -3.62
N LYS A 318 -47.76 -15.43 -2.82
CA LYS A 318 -48.80 -14.39 -2.64
C LYS A 318 -48.11 -13.04 -2.58
N ASN A 319 -48.72 -12.06 -3.26
CA ASN A 319 -48.27 -10.67 -3.37
C ASN A 319 -47.75 -10.12 -2.04
N LEU A 320 -46.44 -9.87 -1.99
CA LEU A 320 -45.80 -9.17 -0.89
C LEU A 320 -45.66 -7.70 -1.27
N PHE A 321 -46.50 -6.87 -0.66
CA PHE A 321 -46.12 -5.48 -0.43
C PHE A 321 -44.83 -5.51 0.40
N SER A 322 -43.74 -4.92 -0.10
CA SER A 322 -42.53 -4.76 0.71
C SER A 322 -42.77 -3.65 1.74
N GLU A 323 -42.97 -4.06 3.00
CA GLU A 323 -42.90 -3.16 4.14
C GLU A 323 -41.46 -2.67 4.31
N GLU A 324 -41.13 -1.55 3.68
CA GLU A 324 -39.74 -1.07 3.66
C GLU A 324 -39.48 -0.11 4.83
N SER A 325 -38.59 -0.51 5.74
CA SER A 325 -38.07 0.37 6.79
C SER A 325 -37.07 1.39 6.21
N VAL A 326 -37.45 2.66 6.12
CA VAL A 326 -36.62 3.76 5.59
C VAL A 326 -36.20 4.70 6.73
N LEU A 327 -34.96 5.21 6.67
CA LEU A 327 -34.45 6.23 7.60
C LEU A 327 -35.15 7.58 7.30
N VAL A 328 -35.75 8.20 8.31
CA VAL A 328 -36.52 9.45 8.13
C VAL A 328 -36.05 10.63 8.99
N GLU A 329 -35.22 10.37 10.00
CA GLU A 329 -34.70 11.41 10.89
C GLU A 329 -33.40 10.91 11.56
N VAL A 330 -32.38 11.77 11.63
CA VAL A 330 -31.20 11.60 12.49
C VAL A 330 -31.07 12.86 13.33
N LYS A 331 -31.04 12.72 14.65
CA LYS A 331 -30.96 13.85 15.60
C LYS A 331 -30.04 13.54 16.78
N PRO A 332 -29.43 14.56 17.42
CA PRO A 332 -28.66 14.34 18.64
C PRO A 332 -29.59 13.93 19.79
N LYS A 333 -29.09 13.09 20.69
CA LYS A 333 -29.79 12.70 21.93
C LYS A 333 -29.73 13.77 23.01
N GLU A 334 -28.68 14.60 22.99
CA GLU A 334 -28.36 15.56 24.04
C GLU A 334 -27.99 16.93 23.45
N PRO A 335 -28.36 18.07 24.07
CA PRO A 335 -28.10 19.40 23.51
C PRO A 335 -26.63 19.82 23.39
N TYR A 336 -25.72 19.15 24.12
CA TYR A 336 -24.29 19.44 24.10
C TYR A 336 -23.53 18.72 22.97
N VAL A 337 -24.18 17.80 22.27
CA VAL A 337 -23.59 17.02 21.18
C VAL A 337 -23.60 17.87 19.90
N SER A 338 -22.45 17.95 19.23
CA SER A 338 -22.31 18.68 17.97
C SER A 338 -23.30 18.18 16.92
N TYR A 339 -24.14 19.06 16.37
CA TYR A 339 -25.05 18.67 15.27
C TYR A 339 -25.32 19.85 14.30
N PRO A 340 -25.11 19.67 12.99
CA PRO A 340 -24.34 18.57 12.39
C PRO A 340 -22.87 18.59 12.85
N VAL A 341 -22.19 17.45 12.82
CA VAL A 341 -20.76 17.38 13.11
C VAL A 341 -19.98 17.93 11.92
N LYS A 342 -19.33 19.07 12.11
CA LYS A 342 -18.45 19.65 11.10
C LYS A 342 -17.18 18.83 10.96
N SER A 343 -16.79 18.53 9.71
CA SER A 343 -15.51 17.90 9.43
C SER A 343 -14.33 18.78 9.84
N ALA A 344 -13.26 18.17 10.32
CA ALA A 344 -11.99 18.86 10.52
C ALA A 344 -11.42 19.25 9.14
N THR A 345 -11.01 20.51 8.99
CA THR A 345 -10.44 21.06 7.74
C THR A 345 -9.25 21.96 8.04
N VAL A 346 -8.08 21.64 7.51
CA VAL A 346 -6.88 22.47 7.54
C VAL A 346 -6.95 23.50 6.41
N TYR A 347 -7.30 24.74 6.74
CA TYR A 347 -7.35 25.83 5.75
C TYR A 347 -5.99 26.40 5.35
N ASP A 348 -4.97 26.25 6.20
CA ASP A 348 -3.58 26.62 5.91
C ASP A 348 -2.67 25.39 6.09
N LEU A 349 -2.25 24.80 4.97
CA LEU A 349 -1.45 23.57 4.96
C LEU A 349 0.01 23.82 5.37
N ASP A 350 0.50 25.06 5.36
CA ASP A 350 1.88 25.37 5.76
C ASP A 350 2.07 25.31 7.28
N GLN A 351 0.98 25.51 8.04
CA GLN A 351 0.95 25.35 9.51
C GLN A 351 0.75 23.88 9.94
N ALA A 352 0.20 23.03 9.07
CA ALA A 352 -0.02 21.62 9.37
C ALA A 352 1.19 20.75 9.06
N ARG A 353 1.42 19.73 9.89
CA ARG A 353 2.55 18.82 9.75
C ARG A 353 2.58 18.10 8.40
N THR A 354 3.80 17.95 7.88
CA THR A 354 4.10 17.01 6.81
C THR A 354 4.80 15.80 7.44
N LEU A 355 4.92 14.68 6.70
CA LEU A 355 5.65 13.51 7.19
C LEU A 355 7.16 13.71 7.02
N GLU A 356 7.81 14.26 8.03
CA GLU A 356 9.26 14.46 8.05
C GLU A 356 10.01 13.24 8.64
N SER A 357 9.51 12.58 9.69
CA SER A 357 10.24 11.53 10.42
C SER A 357 9.45 10.22 10.56
N GLY A 358 8.91 9.70 9.46
CA GLY A 358 8.23 8.40 9.45
C GLY A 358 9.16 7.20 9.70
N PRO A 359 8.67 6.06 10.22
CA PRO A 359 9.44 4.83 10.37
C PRO A 359 10.03 4.33 9.05
N LEU A 360 11.25 3.81 9.09
CA LEU A 360 11.87 3.13 7.94
C LEU A 360 11.42 1.67 7.95
N TRP A 361 10.33 1.36 7.26
CA TRP A 361 9.79 0.00 7.20
C TRP A 361 10.76 -1.00 6.56
N TYR A 362 10.73 -2.25 7.03
CA TYR A 362 11.46 -3.39 6.46
C TYR A 362 10.87 -3.88 5.12
N GLU A 363 10.14 -3.04 4.38
CA GLU A 363 9.49 -3.35 3.10
C GLU A 363 10.18 -2.64 1.93
N THR A 364 10.69 -3.44 0.98
CA THR A 364 11.53 -3.04 -0.16
C THR A 364 11.02 -1.82 -0.90
N GLU A 365 9.71 -1.83 -1.21
CA GLU A 365 9.06 -0.90 -2.12
C GLU A 365 8.90 0.51 -1.51
N SER A 366 9.10 0.64 -0.19
CA SER A 366 9.09 1.91 0.54
C SER A 366 10.49 2.51 0.77
N LEU A 367 11.56 1.70 0.68
CA LEU A 367 12.88 2.11 1.13
C LEU A 367 13.53 3.17 0.24
N GLY A 368 13.88 4.31 0.83
CA GLY A 368 14.45 5.47 0.14
C GLY A 368 13.42 6.31 -0.64
N ILE A 369 12.13 5.97 -0.54
CA ILE A 369 11.04 6.62 -1.29
C ILE A 369 10.09 7.29 -0.29
N GLY A 370 10.05 8.62 -0.29
CA GLY A 370 9.13 9.40 0.54
C GLY A 370 7.96 9.97 -0.25
N SER A 371 6.90 10.43 0.42
CA SER A 371 5.79 11.14 -0.20
C SER A 371 5.51 12.43 0.56
N LEU A 372 5.45 13.57 -0.15
CA LEU A 372 5.10 14.86 0.43
C LEU A 372 3.75 15.31 -0.13
N GLN A 373 2.80 15.61 0.76
CA GLN A 373 1.49 16.14 0.38
C GLN A 373 1.66 17.61 -0.01
N ILE A 374 1.59 17.91 -1.32
CA ILE A 374 1.78 19.26 -1.85
C ILE A 374 0.48 20.08 -1.84
N SER A 375 -0.66 19.40 -1.95
CA SER A 375 -1.98 20.02 -1.90
C SER A 375 -3.02 19.04 -1.37
N ASN A 376 -4.15 19.59 -0.93
CA ASN A 376 -5.26 18.83 -0.39
C ASN A 376 -6.59 19.26 -1.06
N GLY A 377 -7.50 18.31 -1.22
CA GLY A 377 -8.68 18.39 -2.10
C GLY A 377 -8.33 18.51 -3.59
N CYS A 378 -9.36 18.63 -4.42
CA CYS A 378 -9.25 18.84 -5.86
C CYS A 378 -10.04 20.10 -6.28
N PRO A 379 -9.54 20.95 -7.20
CA PRO A 379 -10.31 22.09 -7.71
C PRO A 379 -11.44 21.69 -8.66
N CYS A 380 -11.34 20.51 -9.28
CA CYS A 380 -12.35 19.96 -10.20
C CYS A 380 -13.61 19.47 -9.47
N PHE A 381 -14.66 19.13 -10.23
CA PHE A 381 -15.98 18.72 -9.72
C PHE A 381 -16.42 17.36 -10.28
N CYS A 382 -15.48 16.41 -10.47
CA CYS A 382 -15.80 15.09 -11.03
C CYS A 382 -16.85 14.38 -10.15
N ALA A 383 -17.99 14.00 -10.73
CA ALA A 383 -19.22 13.66 -10.02
C ALA A 383 -19.11 12.39 -9.13
N PHE A 384 -18.12 11.54 -9.40
CA PHE A 384 -17.85 10.29 -8.68
C PHE A 384 -16.70 10.38 -7.67
N CYS A 385 -15.99 11.51 -7.58
CA CYS A 385 -14.69 11.57 -6.93
C CYS A 385 -14.79 12.21 -5.54
N ALA A 386 -14.68 11.43 -4.45
CA ALA A 386 -14.72 11.95 -3.07
C ALA A 386 -13.78 13.16 -2.85
N GLU A 387 -12.60 13.16 -3.46
CA GLU A 387 -11.62 14.26 -3.39
C GLU A 387 -12.10 15.58 -4.04
N SER A 388 -13.09 15.47 -4.94
CA SER A 388 -13.78 16.61 -5.53
C SER A 388 -14.93 17.14 -4.66
N TRP A 389 -15.30 16.46 -3.57
CA TRP A 389 -16.45 16.83 -2.73
C TRP A 389 -16.11 16.82 -1.23
N GLU A 390 -15.88 15.64 -0.65
CA GLU A 390 -15.54 15.42 0.77
C GLU A 390 -14.32 16.23 1.21
N ARG A 391 -13.28 16.29 0.35
CA ARG A 391 -12.05 17.06 0.62
C ARG A 391 -12.11 18.52 0.15
N LYS A 392 -13.31 19.05 -0.08
CA LYS A 392 -13.68 20.48 0.01
C LYS A 392 -12.78 21.37 0.90
N PRO A 393 -12.36 22.64 0.63
CA PRO A 393 -12.12 23.39 -0.62
C PRO A 393 -10.95 22.82 -1.47
N TYR A 394 -10.00 23.65 -1.92
CA TYR A 394 -8.70 23.26 -2.49
C TYR A 394 -7.63 24.13 -1.84
N ARG A 395 -6.51 23.54 -1.39
CA ARG A 395 -5.40 24.24 -0.72
C ARG A 395 -4.07 23.62 -1.14
N GLU A 396 -3.02 24.43 -1.09
CA GLU A 396 -1.65 24.11 -1.46
C GLU A 396 -0.71 24.45 -0.31
N ARG A 397 0.43 23.75 -0.24
CA ARG A 397 1.60 24.16 0.57
C ARG A 397 2.53 25.01 -0.27
N SER A 398 3.17 26.02 0.32
CA SER A 398 4.17 26.82 -0.38
C SER A 398 5.42 25.99 -0.71
N LEU A 399 6.08 26.33 -1.82
CA LEU A 399 7.37 25.75 -2.19
C LEU A 399 8.42 25.92 -1.08
N SER A 400 8.39 27.04 -0.34
CA SER A 400 9.27 27.25 0.81
C SER A 400 9.07 26.18 1.89
N LYS A 401 7.83 25.92 2.30
CA LYS A 401 7.54 24.88 3.30
C LYS A 401 7.85 23.49 2.77
N LEU A 402 7.49 23.23 1.51
CA LEU A 402 7.74 21.96 0.86
C LEU A 402 9.23 21.63 0.73
N LEU A 403 10.10 22.60 0.45
CA LEU A 403 11.55 22.38 0.43
C LEU A 403 12.14 22.12 1.82
N GLU A 404 11.66 22.81 2.86
CA GLU A 404 12.03 22.56 4.25
C GLU A 404 11.68 21.12 4.65
N SER A 405 10.40 20.74 4.54
CA SER A 405 9.92 19.40 4.87
C SER A 405 10.54 18.32 3.97
N MET A 406 10.85 18.62 2.69
CA MET A 406 11.56 17.69 1.81
C MET A 406 12.99 17.43 2.28
N LYS A 407 13.76 18.45 2.68
CA LYS A 407 15.13 18.26 3.19
C LYS A 407 15.14 17.52 4.52
N ALA A 408 14.20 17.86 5.41
CA ALA A 408 14.01 17.16 6.68
C ALA A 408 13.66 15.68 6.45
N ALA A 409 12.65 15.39 5.60
CA ALA A 409 12.28 14.03 5.23
C ALA A 409 13.42 13.26 4.59
N LYS A 410 14.18 13.90 3.68
CA LYS A 410 15.34 13.30 3.03
C LYS A 410 16.38 12.83 4.05
N ALA A 411 16.75 13.70 5.00
CA ALA A 411 17.72 13.37 6.03
C ALA A 411 17.18 12.32 7.01
N GLN A 412 15.95 12.48 7.51
CA GLN A 412 15.34 11.61 8.53
C GLN A 412 14.93 10.22 8.04
N GLN A 413 14.65 10.07 6.74
CA GLN A 413 14.17 8.80 6.15
C GLN A 413 15.16 8.21 5.13
N GLY A 414 16.29 8.88 4.85
CA GLY A 414 17.32 8.39 3.93
C GLY A 414 16.89 8.40 2.45
N LEU A 415 16.11 9.40 2.05
CA LEU A 415 15.42 9.38 0.75
C LEU A 415 16.34 9.66 -0.44
N ASP A 416 16.19 8.86 -1.50
CA ASP A 416 16.71 9.13 -2.85
C ASP A 416 15.62 9.67 -3.80
N THR A 417 14.36 9.34 -3.52
CA THR A 417 13.19 9.61 -4.35
C THR A 417 12.08 10.30 -3.55
N VAL A 418 11.47 11.33 -4.12
CA VAL A 418 10.27 11.97 -3.55
C VAL A 418 9.06 11.81 -4.48
N ASN A 419 7.92 11.40 -3.93
CA ASN A 419 6.62 11.45 -4.61
C ASN A 419 5.89 12.75 -4.28
N LEU A 420 5.33 13.40 -5.30
CA LEU A 420 4.34 14.46 -5.08
C LEU A 420 2.99 13.82 -4.78
N LEU A 421 2.52 13.91 -3.53
CA LEU A 421 1.21 13.44 -3.13
C LEU A 421 0.19 14.58 -3.28
N SER A 422 -0.79 14.38 -4.16
CA SER A 422 -1.90 15.28 -4.42
C SER A 422 -2.96 14.53 -5.24
N PHE A 423 -4.21 14.96 -5.15
CA PHE A 423 -5.29 14.48 -6.01
C PHE A 423 -5.24 15.09 -7.42
N ASN A 424 -4.57 16.24 -7.59
CA ASN A 424 -4.34 16.86 -8.89
C ASN A 424 -3.10 17.77 -8.84
N PHE A 425 -1.90 17.17 -8.97
CA PHE A 425 -0.65 17.93 -8.90
C PHE A 425 -0.47 18.90 -10.08
N ASN A 426 -1.11 18.64 -11.24
CA ASN A 426 -1.06 19.52 -12.41
C ASN A 426 -1.61 20.93 -12.12
N THR A 427 -2.39 21.09 -11.05
CA THR A 427 -3.01 22.38 -10.66
C THR A 427 -2.25 23.17 -9.60
N HIS A 428 -1.09 22.70 -9.13
CA HIS A 428 -0.34 23.40 -8.08
C HIS A 428 0.24 24.73 -8.60
N ALA A 429 0.03 25.86 -7.90
CA ALA A 429 0.50 27.17 -8.36
C ALA A 429 2.00 27.18 -8.63
N GLU A 430 2.81 26.63 -7.72
CA GLU A 430 4.28 26.58 -7.84
C GLU A 430 4.83 25.30 -8.52
N LEU A 431 4.06 24.63 -9.40
CA LEU A 431 4.40 23.32 -9.98
C LEU A 431 5.82 23.23 -10.59
N TYR A 432 6.18 24.12 -11.51
CA TYR A 432 7.48 24.07 -12.18
C TYR A 432 8.66 24.41 -11.27
N PRO A 433 8.68 25.53 -10.51
CA PRO A 433 9.78 25.80 -9.59
C PRO A 433 9.89 24.74 -8.49
N MET A 434 8.78 24.06 -8.13
CA MET A 434 8.81 22.87 -7.27
C MET A 434 9.55 21.70 -7.92
N ILE A 435 9.17 21.28 -9.13
CA ILE A 435 9.85 20.17 -9.81
C ILE A 435 11.35 20.48 -10.02
N LEU A 436 11.69 21.72 -10.43
CA LEU A 436 13.07 22.15 -10.61
C LEU A 436 13.89 22.06 -9.31
N SER A 437 13.32 22.56 -8.20
CA SER A 437 13.99 22.59 -6.91
C SER A 437 14.09 21.20 -6.27
N PHE A 438 13.02 20.40 -6.35
CA PHE A 438 13.02 19.02 -5.87
C PHE A 438 13.98 18.15 -6.69
N TYR A 439 14.02 18.30 -8.02
CA TYR A 439 14.95 17.53 -8.87
C TYR A 439 16.40 17.98 -8.68
N ARG A 440 16.67 19.22 -8.28
CA ARG A 440 18.02 19.64 -7.87
C ARG A 440 18.48 18.83 -6.64
N GLU A 441 17.62 18.72 -5.64
CA GLU A 441 17.93 18.13 -4.33
C GLU A 441 17.84 16.60 -4.28
N MET A 442 16.88 15.97 -4.98
CA MET A 442 16.61 14.53 -4.98
C MET A 442 17.22 13.85 -6.22
N ALA A 443 17.53 12.54 -6.17
CA ALA A 443 17.91 11.82 -7.39
C ALA A 443 16.72 11.64 -8.34
N SER A 444 15.53 11.41 -7.79
CA SER A 444 14.30 11.20 -8.54
C SER A 444 13.12 11.98 -7.96
N VAL A 445 12.29 12.52 -8.86
CA VAL A 445 11.01 13.14 -8.53
C VAL A 445 9.91 12.36 -9.24
N SER A 446 9.07 11.71 -8.45
CA SER A 446 7.98 10.85 -8.92
C SER A 446 6.67 11.63 -8.99
N LEU A 447 6.14 11.76 -10.21
CA LEU A 447 4.86 12.40 -10.49
C LEU A 447 3.74 11.35 -10.61
N LYS A 448 2.59 11.62 -9.99
CA LYS A 448 1.42 10.73 -9.93
C LYS A 448 0.58 10.78 -11.22
N SER A 449 -0.68 10.36 -11.15
CA SER A 449 -1.65 10.44 -12.24
C SER A 449 -1.95 11.88 -12.64
N GLN A 450 -2.29 12.09 -13.91
CA GLN A 450 -2.52 13.41 -14.52
C GLN A 450 -3.90 13.51 -15.17
N ARG A 451 -4.33 14.74 -15.47
CA ARG A 451 -5.51 14.98 -16.32
C ARG A 451 -5.10 15.29 -17.76
N PHE A 452 -5.86 14.75 -18.72
CA PHE A 452 -5.62 14.96 -20.15
C PHE A 452 -5.90 16.41 -20.60
N ASP A 453 -6.92 17.08 -20.05
CA ASP A 453 -7.26 18.48 -20.39
C ASP A 453 -6.08 19.41 -20.10
N LEU A 454 -5.47 19.27 -18.92
CA LEU A 454 -4.31 20.06 -18.51
C LEU A 454 -3.08 19.73 -19.38
N LEU A 455 -2.76 18.44 -19.57
CA LEU A 455 -1.66 18.00 -20.44
C LEU A 455 -1.80 18.47 -21.91
N SER A 456 -3.01 18.54 -22.45
CA SER A 456 -3.27 19.00 -23.83
C SER A 456 -2.91 20.47 -24.07
N THR A 457 -2.77 21.25 -22.98
CA THR A 457 -2.36 22.66 -23.00
C THR A 457 -0.91 22.86 -22.57
N ASP A 458 -0.23 21.81 -22.09
CA ASP A 458 1.06 21.88 -21.42
C ASP A 458 2.08 20.91 -22.02
N ARG A 459 2.60 21.30 -23.20
CA ARG A 459 3.71 20.60 -23.87
C ARG A 459 5.03 20.73 -23.11
N PHE A 460 5.15 21.73 -22.23
CA PHE A 460 6.37 21.98 -21.45
C PHE A 460 6.55 20.90 -20.37
N LEU A 461 5.50 20.57 -19.61
CA LEU A 461 5.53 19.52 -18.60
C LEU A 461 5.88 18.15 -19.19
N VAL A 462 5.51 17.85 -20.44
CA VAL A 462 5.97 16.61 -21.10
C VAL A 462 7.48 16.62 -21.33
N GLY A 463 8.05 17.77 -21.71
CA GLY A 463 9.51 17.96 -21.77
C GLY A 463 10.20 17.80 -20.41
N VAL A 464 9.62 18.39 -19.35
CA VAL A 464 10.10 18.22 -17.97
C VAL A 464 10.09 16.74 -17.55
N GLN A 465 8.98 16.03 -17.80
CA GLN A 465 8.82 14.61 -17.49
C GLN A 465 9.89 13.73 -18.16
N GLN A 466 10.18 14.01 -19.43
CA GLN A 466 11.23 13.33 -20.18
C GLN A 466 12.61 13.51 -19.52
N ILE A 467 12.96 14.74 -19.13
CA ILE A 467 14.28 15.08 -18.56
C ILE A 467 14.47 14.46 -17.16
N ILE A 468 13.42 14.45 -16.31
CA ILE A 468 13.47 13.78 -14.99
C ILE A 468 13.36 12.25 -15.08
N GLY A 469 13.29 11.66 -16.29
CA GLY A 469 13.29 10.21 -16.51
C GLY A 469 11.94 9.51 -16.36
N LYS A 470 10.82 10.25 -16.33
CA LYS A 470 9.47 9.67 -16.23
C LYS A 470 9.05 9.05 -17.55
N THR A 471 9.25 7.74 -17.67
CA THR A 471 8.91 6.95 -18.87
C THR A 471 7.52 6.29 -18.82
N THR A 472 6.90 6.25 -17.62
CA THR A 472 5.51 5.79 -17.43
C THR A 472 4.63 6.98 -17.02
N VAL A 473 3.62 7.24 -17.83
CA VAL A 473 2.59 8.26 -17.60
C VAL A 473 1.25 7.58 -17.34
N SER A 474 0.41 8.18 -16.51
CA SER A 474 -0.89 7.63 -16.16
C SER A 474 -1.91 8.76 -16.10
N CYS A 475 -3.03 8.61 -16.80
CA CYS A 475 -3.99 9.69 -17.04
C CYS A 475 -5.43 9.21 -16.84
N GLY A 476 -6.27 10.07 -16.25
CA GLY A 476 -7.71 9.82 -16.11
C GLY A 476 -8.49 10.27 -17.34
N MET A 477 -9.02 9.31 -18.10
CA MET A 477 -10.01 9.53 -19.17
C MET A 477 -11.43 9.26 -18.67
N GLU A 478 -11.57 8.22 -17.85
CA GLU A 478 -12.76 7.80 -17.13
C GLU A 478 -13.92 7.36 -18.05
N GLY A 479 -14.59 8.27 -18.76
CA GLY A 479 -15.67 7.91 -19.70
C GLY A 479 -15.16 7.43 -21.06
N ILE A 480 -15.68 6.31 -21.56
CA ILE A 480 -15.31 5.77 -22.88
C ILE A 480 -15.83 6.62 -24.06
N SER A 481 -16.86 7.42 -23.83
CA SER A 481 -17.43 8.39 -24.78
C SER A 481 -17.56 9.78 -24.17
N GLU A 482 -17.76 10.82 -24.98
CA GLU A 482 -17.89 12.19 -24.46
C GLU A 482 -19.16 12.34 -23.63
N ARG A 483 -20.25 11.67 -24.02
CA ARG A 483 -21.49 11.57 -23.23
C ARG A 483 -21.19 11.07 -21.82
N LEU A 484 -20.41 9.99 -21.69
CA LEU A 484 -20.06 9.42 -20.38
C LEU A 484 -19.01 10.26 -19.63
N ARG A 485 -18.11 10.96 -20.34
CA ARG A 485 -17.19 11.94 -19.72
C ARG A 485 -17.96 13.12 -19.11
N ARG A 486 -19.03 13.59 -19.77
CA ARG A 486 -19.95 14.62 -19.23
C ARG A 486 -20.77 14.11 -18.03
N TYR A 487 -21.28 12.88 -18.07
CA TYR A 487 -21.93 12.25 -16.90
C TYR A 487 -21.02 12.25 -15.66
N LEU A 488 -19.72 11.99 -15.84
CA LEU A 488 -18.73 11.97 -14.77
C LEU A 488 -18.17 13.36 -14.41
N HIS A 489 -18.65 14.44 -15.05
CA HIS A 489 -18.17 15.83 -14.91
C HIS A 489 -16.65 15.93 -15.12
N LYS A 490 -16.17 15.40 -16.25
CA LYS A 490 -14.74 15.33 -16.54
C LYS A 490 -14.19 16.57 -17.25
N ASN A 491 -15.01 17.35 -17.97
CA ASN A 491 -14.58 18.49 -18.79
C ASN A 491 -13.46 18.10 -19.77
N LEU A 492 -13.68 17.01 -20.54
CA LEU A 492 -12.65 16.41 -21.39
C LEU A 492 -13.19 15.93 -22.74
N THR A 493 -12.76 16.59 -23.81
CA THR A 493 -13.07 16.22 -25.21
C THR A 493 -12.05 15.22 -25.76
N GLU A 494 -12.39 14.54 -26.86
CA GLU A 494 -11.44 13.63 -27.53
C GLU A 494 -10.21 14.36 -28.06
N GLU A 495 -10.37 15.56 -28.62
CA GLU A 495 -9.28 16.38 -29.16
C GLU A 495 -8.20 16.66 -28.12
N GLN A 496 -8.60 16.97 -26.88
CA GLN A 496 -7.66 17.17 -25.78
C GLN A 496 -6.87 15.89 -25.46
N ILE A 497 -7.52 14.72 -25.50
CA ILE A 497 -6.86 13.44 -25.26
C ILE A 497 -5.87 13.14 -26.40
N TYR A 498 -6.26 13.30 -27.67
CA TYR A 498 -5.37 13.07 -28.81
C TYR A 498 -4.15 13.99 -28.77
N LYS A 499 -4.34 15.29 -28.50
CA LYS A 499 -3.26 16.28 -28.40
C LYS A 499 -2.29 16.00 -27.24
N ALA A 500 -2.80 15.55 -26.10
CA ALA A 500 -1.97 15.11 -25.00
C ALA A 500 -1.19 13.81 -25.35
N CYS A 501 -1.82 12.86 -26.05
CA CYS A 501 -1.15 11.66 -26.56
C CYS A 501 -0.05 12.00 -27.59
N GLU A 502 -0.29 12.91 -28.53
CA GLU A 502 0.70 13.43 -29.48
C GLU A 502 1.95 13.92 -28.74
N PHE A 503 1.79 14.87 -27.81
CA PHE A 503 2.91 15.42 -27.03
C PHE A 503 3.70 14.34 -26.29
N LEU A 504 3.01 13.33 -25.72
CA LEU A 504 3.63 12.21 -25.02
C LEU A 504 4.41 11.29 -25.98
N PHE A 505 3.83 10.97 -27.13
CA PHE A 505 4.40 10.01 -28.08
C PHE A 505 5.64 10.59 -28.79
N GLU A 506 5.60 11.86 -29.20
CA GLU A 506 6.75 12.60 -29.75
C GLU A 506 7.97 12.60 -28.82
N ARG A 507 7.75 12.58 -27.49
CA ARG A 507 8.83 12.57 -26.49
C ARG A 507 9.27 11.17 -26.07
N GLY A 508 8.74 10.12 -26.69
CA GLY A 508 9.21 8.75 -26.52
C GLY A 508 8.90 8.14 -25.16
N ILE A 509 7.72 8.40 -24.59
CA ILE A 509 7.28 7.67 -23.39
C ILE A 509 7.19 6.16 -23.68
N ARG A 510 7.48 5.33 -22.66
CA ARG A 510 7.47 3.87 -22.79
C ARG A 510 6.09 3.27 -22.50
N GLU A 511 5.36 3.84 -21.54
CA GLU A 511 4.09 3.29 -21.07
C GLU A 511 3.09 4.40 -20.75
N LEU A 512 1.87 4.29 -21.30
CA LEU A 512 0.72 5.15 -21.01
C LEU A 512 -0.39 4.30 -20.39
N LYS A 513 -0.76 4.60 -19.14
CA LYS A 513 -1.93 4.00 -18.47
C LYS A 513 -3.11 4.95 -18.55
N ILE A 514 -4.22 4.47 -19.11
CA ILE A 514 -5.46 5.22 -19.25
C ILE A 514 -6.47 4.60 -18.29
N PHE A 515 -6.88 5.36 -17.27
CA PHE A 515 -7.91 4.91 -16.34
C PHE A 515 -9.30 5.15 -16.94
N LEU A 516 -10.13 4.12 -16.87
CA LEU A 516 -11.52 4.08 -17.32
C LEU A 516 -12.45 3.71 -16.15
N ILE A 517 -13.68 4.20 -16.23
CA ILE A 517 -14.76 3.89 -15.31
C ILE A 517 -15.91 3.28 -16.11
N SER A 518 -16.32 2.05 -15.78
CA SER A 518 -17.58 1.50 -16.30
C SER A 518 -18.72 2.08 -15.46
N THR A 519 -19.61 2.83 -16.11
CA THR A 519 -20.72 3.51 -15.47
C THR A 519 -21.96 2.64 -15.32
N GLY A 520 -22.14 1.62 -16.16
CA GLY A 520 -23.39 0.88 -16.30
C GLY A 520 -24.41 1.56 -17.22
N LEU A 521 -24.07 2.75 -17.75
CA LEU A 521 -24.88 3.55 -18.68
C LEU A 521 -24.40 3.41 -20.13
N GLU A 522 -23.37 2.60 -20.41
CA GLU A 522 -22.82 2.41 -21.76
C GLU A 522 -23.87 1.89 -22.77
N GLN A 523 -23.89 2.49 -23.96
CA GLN A 523 -24.76 2.19 -25.10
C GLN A 523 -23.92 1.82 -26.34
N ALA A 524 -24.56 1.30 -27.39
CA ALA A 524 -23.88 0.84 -28.61
C ALA A 524 -23.04 1.95 -29.27
N GLU A 525 -23.54 3.18 -29.21
CA GLU A 525 -22.93 4.39 -29.73
C GLU A 525 -21.61 4.72 -29.00
N ASP A 526 -21.56 4.55 -27.68
CA ASP A 526 -20.37 4.80 -26.87
C ASP A 526 -19.26 3.77 -27.15
N PHE A 527 -19.63 2.50 -27.34
CA PHE A 527 -18.68 1.46 -27.77
C PHE A 527 -18.18 1.73 -29.20
N GLY A 528 -19.04 2.27 -30.08
CA GLY A 528 -18.66 2.73 -31.41
C GLY A 528 -17.69 3.92 -31.39
N GLU A 529 -17.92 4.91 -30.53
CA GLU A 529 -17.00 6.03 -30.27
C GLU A 529 -15.65 5.50 -29.75
N PHE A 530 -15.67 4.72 -28.68
CA PHE A 530 -14.47 4.13 -28.09
C PHE A 530 -13.68 3.27 -29.10
N GLY A 531 -14.36 2.50 -29.95
CA GLY A 531 -13.73 1.73 -31.02
C GLY A 531 -12.98 2.59 -32.04
N ARG A 532 -13.57 3.73 -32.45
CA ARG A 532 -12.90 4.71 -33.33
C ARG A 532 -11.73 5.39 -32.61
N PHE A 533 -11.93 5.78 -31.36
CA PHE A 533 -10.93 6.45 -30.52
C PHE A 533 -9.68 5.58 -30.30
N VAL A 534 -9.85 4.32 -29.89
CA VAL A 534 -8.72 3.40 -29.65
C VAL A 534 -7.97 3.12 -30.96
N LYS A 535 -8.69 2.96 -32.08
CA LYS A 535 -8.05 2.83 -33.40
C LYS A 535 -7.24 4.09 -33.75
N HIS A 536 -7.82 5.28 -33.58
CA HIS A 536 -7.13 6.53 -33.90
C HIS A 536 -5.86 6.73 -33.06
N ILE A 537 -5.86 6.32 -31.78
CA ILE A 537 -4.63 6.29 -30.96
C ILE A 537 -3.59 5.29 -31.51
N GLY A 538 -4.01 4.15 -32.04
CA GLY A 538 -3.13 3.20 -32.73
C GLY A 538 -2.55 3.76 -34.04
N ASP A 539 -3.37 4.47 -34.82
CA ASP A 539 -2.96 5.15 -36.05
C ASP A 539 -1.96 6.29 -35.72
N LEU A 540 -2.25 7.12 -34.70
CA LEU A 540 -1.36 8.19 -34.20
C LEU A 540 -0.02 7.64 -33.67
N LYS A 541 -0.05 6.54 -32.91
CA LYS A 541 1.15 5.82 -32.45
C LYS A 541 2.02 5.40 -33.64
N SER A 542 1.39 4.87 -34.70
CA SER A 542 2.08 4.39 -35.90
C SER A 542 2.64 5.55 -36.74
N MET A 543 1.90 6.64 -36.85
CA MET A 543 2.33 7.86 -37.56
C MET A 543 3.56 8.52 -36.93
N LEU A 544 3.66 8.48 -35.60
CA LEU A 544 4.77 9.05 -34.83
C LEU A 544 5.92 8.05 -34.56
N ASP A 545 5.93 6.89 -35.22
CA ASP A 545 6.90 5.78 -35.00
C ASP A 545 7.10 5.41 -33.52
N SER A 546 6.01 5.52 -32.74
CA SER A 546 6.08 5.37 -31.29
C SER A 546 5.89 3.92 -30.87
N ASN A 547 6.81 3.41 -30.05
CA ASN A 547 6.72 2.06 -29.49
C ASN A 547 6.00 2.01 -28.12
N VAL A 548 5.27 3.08 -27.75
CA VAL A 548 4.57 3.19 -26.47
C VAL A 548 3.60 2.01 -26.20
N ARG A 549 3.70 1.45 -25.00
CA ARG A 549 2.75 0.46 -24.47
C ARG A 549 1.55 1.19 -23.88
N ILE A 550 0.34 0.93 -24.38
CA ILE A 550 -0.89 1.56 -23.90
C ILE A 550 -1.71 0.54 -23.13
N ILE A 551 -2.10 0.88 -21.89
CA ILE A 551 -2.83 0.02 -20.97
C ILE A 551 -4.12 0.75 -20.56
N PHE A 552 -5.28 0.22 -20.91
CA PHE A 552 -6.56 0.67 -20.38
C PHE A 552 -6.87 -0.09 -19.08
N SER A 553 -7.10 0.64 -17.99
CA SER A 553 -7.41 0.09 -16.66
C SER A 553 -8.85 0.46 -16.30
N LEU A 554 -9.75 -0.52 -16.29
CA LEU A 554 -11.17 -0.33 -16.03
C LEU A 554 -11.53 -0.64 -14.57
N THR A 555 -12.24 0.29 -13.93
CA THR A 555 -12.89 0.08 -12.63
C THR A 555 -14.41 0.20 -12.81
N PRO A 556 -15.25 -0.72 -12.29
CA PRO A 556 -16.69 -0.46 -12.24
C PRO A 556 -16.97 0.65 -11.22
N LEU A 557 -17.81 1.62 -11.58
CA LEU A 557 -18.20 2.74 -10.74
C LEU A 557 -18.95 2.28 -9.49
N TYR A 558 -18.42 2.50 -8.28
CA TYR A 558 -19.29 2.60 -7.11
C TYR A 558 -19.80 4.05 -7.00
N TYR A 559 -20.96 4.25 -6.39
CA TYR A 559 -21.72 5.49 -6.37
C TYR A 559 -21.59 6.11 -4.97
N PRO A 560 -20.64 7.05 -4.76
CA PRO A 560 -20.15 7.33 -3.42
C PRO A 560 -21.03 8.33 -2.66
N PRO A 561 -21.19 8.16 -1.33
CA PRO A 561 -21.71 9.18 -0.44
C PRO A 561 -21.04 10.55 -0.61
N TYR A 562 -21.76 11.62 -0.31
CA TYR A 562 -21.34 13.04 -0.40
C TYR A 562 -20.93 13.53 -1.79
N THR A 563 -21.09 12.72 -2.84
CA THR A 563 -20.93 13.15 -4.23
C THR A 563 -22.30 13.27 -4.90
N PRO A 564 -22.44 13.97 -6.04
CA PRO A 564 -23.68 14.00 -6.82
C PRO A 564 -24.23 12.60 -7.12
N LEU A 565 -23.37 11.61 -7.33
CA LEU A 565 -23.81 10.26 -7.68
C LEU A 565 -24.39 9.47 -6.49
N GLN A 566 -24.39 9.99 -5.26
CA GLN A 566 -25.10 9.37 -4.12
C GLN A 566 -26.62 9.23 -4.33
N PHE A 567 -27.19 10.00 -5.27
CA PHE A 567 -28.61 9.98 -5.62
C PHE A 567 -28.95 9.01 -6.77
N HIS A 568 -27.97 8.59 -7.56
CA HIS A 568 -28.20 7.70 -8.69
C HIS A 568 -28.36 6.24 -8.23
N GLU A 569 -29.03 5.41 -9.02
CA GLU A 569 -28.97 3.96 -8.85
C GLU A 569 -27.60 3.38 -9.19
N CYS A 570 -27.13 2.40 -8.42
CA CYS A 570 -25.83 1.74 -8.60
C CYS A 570 -25.92 0.60 -9.63
N LEU A 571 -25.85 0.94 -10.92
CA LEU A 571 -26.03 0.01 -12.03
C LEU A 571 -24.93 -1.08 -12.10
N THR A 572 -23.72 -0.78 -11.66
CA THR A 572 -22.54 -1.66 -11.77
C THR A 572 -22.53 -2.81 -10.75
N ALA A 573 -23.25 -2.64 -9.64
CA ALA A 573 -23.52 -3.70 -8.66
C ALA A 573 -24.56 -4.71 -9.15
N ILE A 574 -25.21 -4.47 -10.29
CA ILE A 574 -26.19 -5.37 -10.90
C ILE A 574 -25.48 -6.40 -11.80
N GLU A 575 -25.81 -7.69 -11.67
CA GLU A 575 -25.02 -8.78 -12.29
C GLU A 575 -25.14 -8.83 -13.83
N GLU A 576 -26.27 -8.41 -14.43
CA GLU A 576 -26.41 -8.37 -15.90
C GLU A 576 -25.42 -7.39 -16.57
N LYS A 577 -25.04 -6.31 -15.88
CA LYS A 577 -24.17 -5.25 -16.43
C LYS A 577 -22.70 -5.68 -16.61
N LYS A 578 -22.31 -6.86 -16.12
CA LYS A 578 -20.96 -7.46 -16.32
C LYS A 578 -20.55 -7.61 -17.80
N GLN A 579 -21.50 -7.59 -18.73
CA GLN A 579 -21.23 -7.74 -20.16
C GLN A 579 -20.44 -6.56 -20.76
N MET A 580 -20.66 -5.34 -20.26
CA MET A 580 -20.04 -4.10 -20.77
C MET A 580 -18.50 -4.14 -20.72
N ARG A 581 -17.94 -4.67 -19.62
CA ARG A 581 -16.50 -4.88 -19.45
C ARG A 581 -15.90 -5.77 -20.55
N ARG A 582 -16.61 -6.80 -21.01
CA ARG A 582 -16.12 -7.69 -22.09
C ARG A 582 -15.98 -6.96 -23.41
N GLU A 583 -16.87 -6.01 -23.69
CA GLU A 583 -16.86 -5.24 -24.93
C GLU A 583 -15.71 -4.22 -24.95
N ILE A 584 -15.49 -3.49 -23.84
CA ILE A 584 -14.32 -2.60 -23.68
C ILE A 584 -13.02 -3.41 -23.82
N GLU A 585 -12.92 -4.58 -23.17
CA GLU A 585 -11.78 -5.48 -23.26
C GLU A 585 -11.54 -5.98 -24.69
N ARG A 586 -12.61 -6.34 -25.42
CA ARG A 586 -12.56 -6.75 -26.83
C ARG A 586 -12.04 -5.64 -27.73
N ILE A 587 -12.57 -4.42 -27.58
CA ILE A 587 -12.17 -3.25 -28.36
C ILE A 587 -10.68 -2.93 -28.15
N CYS A 588 -10.20 -2.94 -26.90
CA CYS A 588 -8.78 -2.72 -26.60
C CYS A 588 -7.88 -3.77 -27.27
N LYS A 589 -8.20 -5.06 -27.08
CA LYS A 589 -7.39 -6.18 -27.59
C LYS A 589 -7.34 -6.24 -29.11
N LEU A 590 -8.46 -5.97 -29.79
CA LEU A 590 -8.51 -5.95 -31.26
C LEU A 590 -7.65 -4.85 -31.89
N ASN A 591 -7.37 -3.77 -31.16
CA ASN A 591 -6.49 -2.68 -31.59
C ASN A 591 -5.08 -2.78 -31.00
N GLY A 592 -4.68 -3.96 -30.49
CA GLY A 592 -3.32 -4.20 -29.96
C GLY A 592 -3.00 -3.51 -28.63
N MET A 593 -4.02 -3.07 -27.88
CA MET A 593 -3.86 -2.39 -26.59
C MET A 593 -4.01 -3.37 -25.42
N GLU A 594 -3.33 -3.11 -24.31
CA GLU A 594 -3.54 -3.88 -23.08
C GLU A 594 -4.81 -3.43 -22.36
N PHE A 595 -5.48 -4.39 -21.72
CA PHE A 595 -6.64 -4.17 -20.86
C PHE A 595 -6.39 -4.78 -19.48
N ARG A 596 -6.77 -4.08 -18.42
CA ARG A 596 -6.71 -4.54 -17.02
C ARG A 596 -7.99 -4.12 -16.29
N GLU A 597 -8.36 -4.89 -15.29
CA GLU A 597 -9.45 -4.62 -14.37
C GLU A 597 -8.85 -4.28 -13.00
N SER A 598 -9.28 -3.16 -12.39
CA SER A 598 -8.73 -2.65 -11.13
C SER A 598 -9.58 -2.98 -9.90
N ALA A 599 -10.83 -3.40 -10.08
CA ALA A 599 -11.71 -3.91 -9.03
C ALA A 599 -12.73 -4.88 -9.64
N SER A 600 -13.07 -5.94 -8.92
CA SER A 600 -14.12 -6.88 -9.34
C SER A 600 -15.53 -6.32 -9.09
N HIS A 601 -16.54 -6.84 -9.81
CA HIS A 601 -17.93 -6.52 -9.50
C HIS A 601 -18.31 -6.95 -8.07
N GLU A 602 -17.79 -8.09 -7.61
CA GLU A 602 -18.01 -8.60 -6.26
C GLU A 602 -17.50 -7.62 -5.18
N GLU A 603 -16.38 -6.93 -5.43
CA GLU A 603 -15.90 -5.83 -4.58
C GLU A 603 -16.79 -4.58 -4.65
N ILE A 604 -17.26 -4.21 -5.84
CA ILE A 604 -18.11 -3.02 -6.02
C ILE A 604 -19.50 -3.20 -5.40
N TRP A 605 -20.11 -4.40 -5.50
CA TRP A 605 -21.37 -4.73 -4.83
C TRP A 605 -21.26 -4.52 -3.32
N LEU A 606 -20.21 -5.06 -2.69
CA LEU A 606 -20.03 -4.97 -1.25
C LEU A 606 -19.55 -3.57 -0.80
N THR A 607 -18.75 -2.89 -1.63
CA THR A 607 -18.37 -1.49 -1.40
C THR A 607 -19.59 -0.59 -1.39
N GLN A 608 -20.48 -0.72 -2.37
CA GLN A 608 -21.72 0.06 -2.44
C GLN A 608 -22.60 -0.22 -1.22
N LEU A 609 -22.78 -1.49 -0.87
CA LEU A 609 -23.63 -1.91 0.25
C LEU A 609 -23.13 -1.36 1.59
N LEU A 610 -21.81 -1.37 1.82
CA LEU A 610 -21.21 -0.84 3.05
C LEU A 610 -21.18 0.70 3.06
N ALA A 611 -20.87 1.35 1.94
CA ALA A 611 -20.76 2.81 1.86
C ALA A 611 -22.12 3.51 1.97
N MET A 612 -23.18 2.97 1.33
CA MET A 612 -24.56 3.41 1.51
C MET A 612 -25.20 2.84 2.78
N GLY A 613 -24.48 1.95 3.46
CA GLY A 613 -24.95 1.15 4.58
C GLY A 613 -25.18 1.98 5.83
N ASP A 614 -26.15 1.55 6.64
CA ASP A 614 -26.36 2.11 7.97
C ASP A 614 -26.20 1.02 9.05
N ARG A 615 -26.50 1.42 10.28
CA ARG A 615 -26.37 0.61 11.49
C ARG A 615 -27.17 -0.71 11.47
N ARG A 616 -28.10 -0.88 10.53
CA ARG A 616 -28.81 -2.15 10.31
C ARG A 616 -27.93 -3.22 9.65
N LEU A 617 -26.82 -2.83 9.01
CA LEU A 617 -25.87 -3.78 8.42
C LEU A 617 -24.79 -4.27 9.41
N THR A 618 -24.70 -3.69 10.61
CA THR A 618 -23.65 -4.08 11.58
C THR A 618 -23.68 -5.58 11.92
N SER A 619 -24.87 -6.18 12.02
CA SER A 619 -25.02 -7.61 12.29
C SER A 619 -24.50 -8.49 11.13
N ALA A 620 -24.70 -8.08 9.88
CA ALA A 620 -24.16 -8.78 8.71
C ALA A 620 -22.63 -8.64 8.63
N LEU A 621 -22.09 -7.47 8.94
CA LEU A 621 -20.66 -7.21 9.04
C LEU A 621 -19.98 -8.13 10.08
N ILE A 622 -20.55 -8.22 11.29
CA ILE A 622 -20.04 -9.11 12.35
C ILE A 622 -20.09 -10.58 11.93
N ARG A 623 -21.21 -11.03 11.32
CA ARG A 623 -21.36 -12.43 10.86
C ARG A 623 -20.37 -12.79 9.75
N SER A 624 -20.18 -11.91 8.76
CA SER A 624 -19.18 -12.13 7.71
C SER A 624 -17.76 -12.23 8.29
N SER A 625 -17.41 -11.36 9.24
CA SER A 625 -16.08 -11.32 9.85
C SER A 625 -15.80 -12.50 10.79
N LEU A 626 -16.78 -12.93 11.59
CA LEU A 626 -16.61 -13.93 12.66
C LEU A 626 -17.23 -15.29 12.34
N THR A 627 -18.48 -15.34 11.88
CA THR A 627 -19.18 -16.60 11.57
C THR A 627 -18.62 -17.25 10.31
N ASP A 628 -18.43 -16.48 9.24
CA ASP A 628 -17.77 -16.98 8.02
C ASP A 628 -16.23 -16.97 8.15
N SER A 629 -15.70 -16.40 9.25
CA SER A 629 -14.27 -16.17 9.46
C SER A 629 -13.59 -15.38 8.33
N PHE A 630 -14.33 -14.60 7.55
CA PHE A 630 -13.80 -13.90 6.37
C PHE A 630 -12.81 -12.78 6.76
N VAL A 631 -11.82 -12.56 5.89
CA VAL A 631 -10.84 -11.48 5.99
C VAL A 631 -10.61 -10.95 4.58
N TYR A 632 -10.81 -9.64 4.39
CA TYR A 632 -10.49 -8.96 3.15
C TYR A 632 -8.99 -8.63 3.12
N TYR A 633 -8.29 -9.17 2.12
CA TYR A 633 -6.92 -8.77 1.78
C TYR A 633 -6.89 -7.98 0.47
N ASN A 634 -7.53 -8.50 -0.58
CA ASN A 634 -7.50 -7.91 -1.92
C ASN A 634 -8.64 -8.35 -2.88
N THR A 635 -9.53 -9.24 -2.44
CA THR A 635 -10.55 -9.86 -3.30
C THR A 635 -11.77 -10.28 -2.49
N ILE A 636 -12.96 -10.29 -3.11
CA ILE A 636 -14.21 -10.77 -2.51
C ILE A 636 -14.68 -12.04 -3.24
N PRO A 637 -14.68 -13.21 -2.59
CA PRO A 637 -15.22 -14.43 -3.18
C PRO A 637 -16.74 -14.37 -3.37
N LYS A 638 -17.27 -14.95 -4.46
CA LYS A 638 -18.72 -15.03 -4.73
C LYS A 638 -19.55 -15.65 -3.59
N GLN A 639 -18.94 -16.52 -2.77
CA GLN A 639 -19.63 -17.10 -1.61
C GLN A 639 -19.92 -16.05 -0.53
N ILE A 640 -19.08 -15.02 -0.37
CA ILE A 640 -19.33 -13.93 0.56
C ILE A 640 -20.57 -13.14 0.15
N LEU A 641 -20.75 -12.82 -1.15
CA LEU A 641 -21.97 -12.17 -1.64
C LEU A 641 -23.24 -13.01 -1.36
N ARG A 642 -23.17 -14.34 -1.54
CA ARG A 642 -24.29 -15.23 -1.20
C ARG A 642 -24.63 -15.20 0.29
N ASN A 643 -23.61 -15.21 1.15
CA ASN A 643 -23.80 -15.12 2.59
C ASN A 643 -24.41 -13.75 2.97
N TRP A 644 -23.89 -12.65 2.43
CA TRP A 644 -24.45 -11.31 2.65
C TRP A 644 -25.90 -11.19 2.19
N ARG A 645 -26.27 -11.76 1.03
CA ARG A 645 -27.67 -11.82 0.56
C ARG A 645 -28.57 -12.57 1.54
N ASN A 646 -28.11 -13.69 2.09
CA ASN A 646 -28.84 -14.41 3.14
C ASN A 646 -28.99 -13.54 4.40
N TYR A 647 -27.93 -12.84 4.82
CA TYR A 647 -27.96 -11.94 5.97
C TYR A 647 -28.94 -10.78 5.78
N LEU A 648 -29.00 -10.19 4.58
CA LEU A 648 -29.98 -9.15 4.26
C LEU A 648 -31.42 -9.69 4.40
N MET A 649 -31.73 -10.84 3.79
CA MET A 649 -33.05 -11.48 3.91
C MET A 649 -33.44 -11.78 5.36
N GLU A 650 -32.52 -12.34 6.16
CA GLU A 650 -32.76 -12.64 7.58
C GLU A 650 -32.96 -11.37 8.43
N LEU A 651 -32.41 -10.23 8.02
CA LEU A 651 -32.55 -8.94 8.70
C LEU A 651 -33.77 -8.13 8.19
N GLY A 652 -34.55 -8.66 7.25
CA GLY A 652 -35.66 -7.93 6.62
C GLY A 652 -35.21 -6.79 5.71
N LEU A 653 -34.03 -6.92 5.10
CA LEU A 653 -33.40 -5.91 4.23
C LEU A 653 -33.28 -6.44 2.79
N SER A 654 -33.34 -5.52 1.82
CA SER A 654 -33.03 -5.79 0.40
C SER A 654 -31.78 -5.01 -0.01
N GLU A 655 -30.97 -5.55 -0.93
CA GLU A 655 -29.86 -4.81 -1.55
C GLU A 655 -30.37 -3.63 -2.39
N GLU A 656 -31.59 -3.72 -2.93
CA GLU A 656 -32.27 -2.66 -3.69
C GLU A 656 -32.44 -1.38 -2.86
N ASN A 657 -32.70 -1.48 -1.55
CA ASN A 657 -32.86 -0.31 -0.68
C ASN A 657 -31.61 0.59 -0.72
N TYR A 658 -30.43 -0.04 -0.78
CA TYR A 658 -29.14 0.62 -0.85
C TYR A 658 -28.79 1.04 -2.29
N PHE A 659 -29.10 0.22 -3.29
CA PHE A 659 -28.67 0.42 -4.67
C PHE A 659 -29.60 1.27 -5.54
N ARG A 660 -30.89 1.38 -5.26
CA ARG A 660 -31.83 2.18 -6.07
C ARG A 660 -31.55 3.69 -6.02
N ALA A 661 -32.06 4.43 -6.99
CA ALA A 661 -32.02 5.89 -6.99
C ALA A 661 -32.68 6.49 -5.73
N LYS A 662 -32.19 7.64 -5.28
CA LYS A 662 -32.64 8.33 -4.06
C LYS A 662 -33.19 9.70 -4.41
N GLY A 663 -34.37 10.03 -3.89
CA GLY A 663 -34.98 11.35 -4.09
C GLY A 663 -34.24 12.46 -3.33
N LYS A 664 -34.42 13.70 -3.78
CA LYS A 664 -33.83 14.92 -3.22
C LYS A 664 -33.89 15.02 -1.69
N ASP A 665 -35.04 14.67 -1.12
CA ASP A 665 -35.34 14.77 0.31
C ASP A 665 -35.05 13.47 1.09
N THR A 666 -34.38 12.49 0.48
CA THR A 666 -33.98 11.22 1.13
C THR A 666 -33.02 11.51 2.27
N ILE A 667 -33.32 11.04 3.48
CA ILE A 667 -32.39 11.14 4.62
C ILE A 667 -31.35 10.03 4.56
N PHE A 668 -30.07 10.41 4.54
CA PHE A 668 -28.92 9.51 4.53
C PHE A 668 -28.39 9.27 5.96
N PRO A 669 -27.73 8.13 6.23
CA PRO A 669 -27.17 7.80 7.54
C PRO A 669 -25.89 8.57 7.88
N TRP A 670 -25.65 9.68 7.18
CA TRP A 670 -24.54 10.62 7.32
C TRP A 670 -24.97 12.10 7.12
N ASP A 671 -26.28 12.38 7.02
CA ASP A 671 -26.78 13.78 6.95
C ASP A 671 -26.57 14.56 8.27
N ASP A 672 -26.13 13.87 9.34
CA ASP A 672 -25.67 14.44 10.60
C ASP A 672 -24.21 14.93 10.56
N ILE A 673 -23.55 14.84 9.41
CA ILE A 673 -22.18 15.31 9.16
C ILE A 673 -22.19 16.48 8.14
N ASP A 674 -21.53 17.59 8.49
CA ASP A 674 -21.35 18.76 7.63
C ASP A 674 -19.92 18.80 7.07
N LEU A 675 -19.78 18.52 5.78
CA LEU A 675 -18.52 18.61 5.03
C LEU A 675 -18.31 19.98 4.35
N GLY A 676 -19.17 20.95 4.62
CA GLY A 676 -19.13 22.27 3.99
C GLY A 676 -19.66 22.34 2.56
N ILE A 677 -20.18 21.24 1.99
CA ILE A 677 -20.93 21.25 0.73
C ILE A 677 -22.42 20.99 1.01
N SER A 678 -23.29 21.87 0.52
CA SER A 678 -24.72 21.71 0.72
C SER A 678 -25.32 20.57 -0.10
N LYS A 679 -26.23 19.79 0.51
CA LYS A 679 -26.99 18.73 -0.17
C LYS A 679 -27.80 19.22 -1.37
N LYS A 680 -28.30 20.46 -1.30
CA LYS A 680 -28.94 21.15 -2.44
C LYS A 680 -28.00 21.23 -3.65
N PHE A 681 -26.75 21.64 -3.42
CA PHE A 681 -25.75 21.75 -4.48
C PHE A 681 -25.38 20.37 -5.06
N LEU A 682 -25.27 19.33 -4.21
CA LEU A 682 -25.07 17.96 -4.69
C LEU A 682 -26.22 17.48 -5.60
N TRP A 683 -27.46 17.86 -5.29
CA TRP A 683 -28.63 17.55 -6.13
C TRP A 683 -28.61 18.31 -7.47
N GLU A 684 -28.31 19.61 -7.47
CA GLU A 684 -28.21 20.41 -8.71
C GLU A 684 -27.13 19.85 -9.67
N GLU A 685 -26.03 19.33 -9.13
CA GLU A 685 -24.96 18.71 -9.91
C GLU A 685 -25.29 17.26 -10.31
N TYR A 686 -26.12 16.56 -9.55
CA TYR A 686 -26.69 15.26 -9.93
C TYR A 686 -27.63 15.42 -11.12
N GLU A 687 -28.51 16.43 -11.10
CA GLU A 687 -29.38 16.79 -12.22
C GLU A 687 -28.56 17.06 -13.50
N ARG A 688 -27.40 17.74 -13.40
CA ARG A 688 -26.50 17.92 -14.56
C ARG A 688 -25.99 16.58 -15.11
N SER A 689 -25.55 15.70 -14.21
CA SER A 689 -24.99 14.38 -14.55
C SER A 689 -25.96 13.55 -15.38
N ILE A 690 -27.22 13.41 -14.92
CA ILE A 690 -28.24 12.60 -15.62
C ILE A 690 -28.72 13.21 -16.95
N HIS A 691 -28.56 14.52 -17.13
CA HIS A 691 -28.80 15.19 -18.41
C HIS A 691 -27.56 15.21 -19.33
N PHE A 692 -26.46 14.54 -18.96
CA PHE A 692 -25.19 14.52 -19.69
C PHE A 692 -24.62 15.92 -19.97
N THR A 693 -24.81 16.82 -18.98
CA THR A 693 -24.24 18.16 -18.94
C THR A 693 -23.25 18.27 -17.79
N GLU A 694 -22.33 19.22 -17.88
CA GLU A 694 -21.33 19.48 -16.85
C GLU A 694 -21.04 20.98 -16.75
N ARG A 695 -20.31 21.38 -15.72
CA ARG A 695 -19.90 22.77 -15.48
C ARG A 695 -18.40 22.91 -15.39
N GLU A 696 -17.91 24.13 -15.58
CA GLU A 696 -16.50 24.48 -15.40
C GLU A 696 -16.07 24.51 -13.93
N TYR A 697 -14.76 24.36 -13.69
CA TYR A 697 -14.16 24.36 -12.35
C TYR A 697 -13.55 25.72 -11.93
N CYS A 698 -13.33 25.90 -10.62
CA CYS A 698 -13.15 27.23 -10.01
C CYS A 698 -11.91 28.03 -10.44
N LEU A 699 -10.83 27.37 -10.89
CA LEU A 699 -9.53 28.02 -11.16
C LEU A 699 -9.49 28.83 -12.47
N GLY A 700 -10.49 28.67 -13.34
CA GLY A 700 -10.40 29.15 -14.72
C GLY A 700 -9.39 28.33 -15.54
N ARG A 701 -9.36 28.59 -16.85
CA ARG A 701 -8.41 28.00 -17.81
C ARG A 701 -8.36 28.89 -19.07
N PRO A 702 -7.49 28.65 -20.08
CA PRO A 702 -7.55 29.41 -21.32
C PRO A 702 -8.98 29.41 -21.89
N GLN A 703 -9.49 30.60 -22.21
CA GLN A 703 -10.86 30.86 -22.71
C GLN A 703 -12.00 30.63 -21.69
N VAL A 704 -11.72 30.38 -20.41
CA VAL A 704 -12.74 30.22 -19.35
C VAL A 704 -12.37 31.04 -18.11
N GLU A 705 -13.24 31.98 -17.75
CA GLU A 705 -13.05 32.82 -16.56
C GLU A 705 -13.15 32.03 -15.25
N ALA A 706 -12.27 32.37 -14.31
CA ALA A 706 -12.25 31.78 -12.98
C ALA A 706 -13.39 32.35 -12.11
N GLN A 707 -14.27 31.50 -11.61
CA GLN A 707 -15.44 31.91 -10.83
C GLN A 707 -15.75 30.97 -9.67
N CYS A 708 -16.32 31.51 -8.60
CA CYS A 708 -16.77 30.70 -7.47
C CYS A 708 -18.11 30.04 -7.80
N LEU A 709 -18.15 28.71 -7.72
CA LEU A 709 -19.29 27.92 -8.17
C LEU A 709 -20.48 27.85 -7.18
N GLY A 710 -20.31 28.31 -5.94
CA GLY A 710 -21.38 28.37 -4.94
C GLY A 710 -21.54 27.11 -4.06
N CYS A 711 -20.62 26.15 -4.08
CA CYS A 711 -20.77 24.85 -3.39
C CYS A 711 -20.84 24.92 -1.85
N GLY A 712 -20.29 25.97 -1.23
CA GLY A 712 -20.22 26.19 0.22
C GLY A 712 -18.82 26.07 0.82
N ALA A 713 -17.96 25.24 0.26
CA ALA A 713 -16.71 24.79 0.92
C ALA A 713 -15.64 25.88 1.16
N CYS A 714 -15.76 27.06 0.57
CA CYS A 714 -14.89 28.22 0.81
C CYS A 714 -15.66 29.26 1.65
N PRO A 715 -15.65 29.19 3.00
CA PRO A 715 -16.49 30.05 3.83
C PRO A 715 -16.15 31.54 3.71
N THR A 716 -14.86 31.89 3.62
CA THR A 716 -14.41 33.30 3.58
C THR A 716 -14.26 33.84 2.15
N ALA A 717 -14.41 35.16 1.99
CA ALA A 717 -14.14 35.84 0.71
C ALA A 717 -12.66 35.71 0.30
N ALA A 718 -11.72 35.69 1.26
CA ALA A 718 -10.29 35.50 1.00
C ALA A 718 -9.98 34.13 0.39
N GLN A 719 -10.58 33.05 0.92
CA GLN A 719 -10.43 31.70 0.35
C GLN A 719 -11.03 31.61 -1.06
N ARG A 720 -12.21 32.19 -1.28
CA ARG A 720 -12.81 32.26 -2.63
C ARG A 720 -11.89 33.00 -3.60
N LYS A 721 -11.32 34.14 -3.19
CA LYS A 721 -10.35 34.90 -3.99
C LYS A 721 -9.07 34.11 -4.28
N LYS A 722 -8.51 33.39 -3.30
CA LYS A 722 -7.30 32.57 -3.47
C LYS A 722 -7.47 31.51 -4.58
N ILE A 723 -8.66 30.93 -4.70
CA ILE A 723 -8.96 29.95 -5.75
C ILE A 723 -9.28 30.64 -7.09
N THR A 724 -10.08 31.70 -7.12
CA THR A 724 -10.46 32.36 -8.40
C THR A 724 -9.37 33.27 -8.98
N HIS A 725 -8.31 33.57 -8.23
CA HIS A 725 -7.13 34.28 -8.72
C HIS A 725 -5.89 33.36 -8.75
N HIS A 726 -6.12 32.05 -8.71
CA HIS A 726 -5.05 31.06 -8.83
C HIS A 726 -4.43 31.12 -10.23
N THR A 727 -3.11 31.07 -10.27
CA THR A 727 -2.34 31.00 -11.52
C THR A 727 -1.15 30.09 -11.32
N ILE A 728 -0.93 29.16 -12.25
CA ILE A 728 0.30 28.36 -12.28
C ILE A 728 1.47 29.28 -12.70
N SER A 729 2.55 29.22 -11.95
CA SER A 729 3.79 29.96 -12.17
C SER A 729 4.32 29.74 -13.60
N GLN A 730 4.95 30.76 -14.19
CA GLN A 730 5.58 30.61 -15.50
C GLN A 730 6.68 29.53 -15.48
N PRO A 731 6.84 28.75 -16.57
CA PRO A 731 7.88 27.73 -16.67
C PRO A 731 9.28 28.35 -16.71
N PHE A 732 10.25 27.61 -16.19
CA PHE A 732 11.69 27.90 -16.30
C PHE A 732 12.23 27.51 -17.69
N LEU A 733 13.48 27.87 -18.02
CA LEU A 733 14.14 27.41 -19.26
C LEU A 733 14.54 25.92 -19.16
N LEU A 734 14.12 25.06 -20.09
CA LEU A 734 14.41 23.61 -20.04
C LEU A 734 15.92 23.32 -19.94
N GLU A 735 16.75 24.20 -20.48
CA GLU A 735 18.22 24.20 -20.39
C GLU A 735 18.73 24.15 -18.94
N GLU A 736 18.01 24.73 -17.98
CA GLU A 736 18.35 24.65 -16.55
C GLU A 736 18.17 23.23 -16.00
N LEU A 737 17.08 22.57 -16.38
CA LEU A 737 16.80 21.20 -15.98
C LEU A 737 17.76 20.22 -16.67
N TYR A 738 18.12 20.45 -17.93
CA TYR A 738 19.19 19.70 -18.61
C TYR A 738 20.56 19.87 -17.93
N LYS A 739 20.91 21.07 -17.46
CA LYS A 739 22.15 21.28 -16.67
C LYS A 739 22.14 20.45 -15.38
N ILE A 740 21.02 20.41 -14.66
CA ILE A 740 20.86 19.57 -13.47
C ILE A 740 20.98 18.08 -13.83
N ALA A 741 20.26 17.60 -14.85
CA ALA A 741 20.32 16.21 -15.30
C ALA A 741 21.74 15.79 -15.73
N LYS A 742 22.47 16.65 -16.44
CA LYS A 742 23.87 16.42 -16.80
C LYS A 742 24.79 16.37 -15.56
N SER A 743 24.57 17.23 -14.57
CA SER A 743 25.37 17.21 -13.33
C SER A 743 25.21 15.89 -12.55
N LYS A 744 24.03 15.26 -12.60
CA LYS A 744 23.73 13.97 -11.97
C LYS A 744 24.41 12.77 -12.65
N GLN A 745 25.01 12.94 -13.82
CA GLN A 745 25.82 11.90 -14.47
C GLN A 745 27.22 11.79 -13.84
N ASN A 746 27.71 12.85 -13.18
CA ASN A 746 29.03 12.87 -12.53
C ASN A 746 28.87 12.59 -11.03
N LEU A 747 29.03 11.32 -10.64
CA LEU A 747 28.82 10.85 -9.28
C LEU A 747 30.14 10.53 -8.59
N LEU A 748 30.23 10.93 -7.33
CA LEU A 748 31.27 10.53 -6.38
C LEU A 748 30.72 9.39 -5.54
N ILE A 749 31.44 8.27 -5.47
CA ILE A 749 31.00 7.07 -4.77
C ILE A 749 31.69 7.00 -3.40
N LEU A 750 30.90 6.99 -2.34
CA LEU A 750 31.35 6.74 -0.98
C LEU A 750 31.07 5.30 -0.60
N ARG A 751 32.11 4.51 -0.32
CA ARG A 751 32.01 3.14 0.18
C ARG A 751 31.90 3.17 1.70
N ALA A 752 30.93 2.46 2.26
CA ALA A 752 30.77 2.26 3.70
C ALA A 752 31.00 0.78 4.04
N VAL A 753 31.98 0.50 4.91
CA VAL A 753 32.24 -0.84 5.42
C VAL A 753 31.55 -0.97 6.77
N VAL A 754 30.64 -1.94 6.88
CA VAL A 754 29.69 -2.02 7.98
C VAL A 754 29.61 -3.43 8.52
N GLU A 755 29.70 -3.57 9.82
CA GLU A 755 29.46 -4.81 10.55
C GLU A 755 27.99 -4.84 10.99
N VAL A 756 27.22 -5.73 10.36
CA VAL A 756 25.79 -5.93 10.64
C VAL A 756 25.65 -6.93 11.78
N GLU A 757 24.82 -6.64 12.78
CA GLU A 757 24.60 -7.56 13.89
C GLU A 757 23.76 -8.79 13.47
N PRO A 758 23.89 -9.94 14.17
CA PRO A 758 23.08 -11.13 13.91
C PRO A 758 21.57 -10.87 14.00
N THR A 759 21.16 -9.84 14.73
CA THR A 759 19.76 -9.40 14.84
C THR A 759 19.23 -8.95 13.48
N LEU A 760 19.97 -8.16 12.69
CA LEU A 760 19.54 -7.65 11.38
C LEU A 760 19.77 -8.64 10.23
N ARG A 761 20.20 -9.88 10.50
CA ARG A 761 20.52 -10.88 9.46
C ARG A 761 19.38 -11.24 8.51
N LEU A 762 18.13 -10.89 8.83
CA LEU A 762 16.93 -11.11 8.00
C LEU A 762 16.40 -9.81 7.36
N VAL A 763 17.16 -8.71 7.43
CA VAL A 763 16.78 -7.41 6.90
C VAL A 763 17.52 -7.17 5.59
N GLN A 764 16.80 -6.69 4.58
CA GLN A 764 17.33 -6.52 3.23
C GLN A 764 18.48 -5.49 3.16
N LYS A 765 19.49 -5.73 2.31
CA LYS A 765 20.64 -4.81 2.15
C LYS A 765 20.25 -3.36 1.82
N ARG A 766 19.15 -3.13 1.08
CA ARG A 766 18.67 -1.77 0.77
C ARG A 766 18.32 -0.99 2.05
N PHE A 767 17.74 -1.64 3.06
CA PHE A 767 17.39 -0.98 4.32
C PHE A 767 18.65 -0.47 5.04
N ILE A 768 19.69 -1.31 5.16
CA ILE A 768 20.94 -0.92 5.82
C ILE A 768 21.60 0.23 5.05
N GLY A 769 21.61 0.17 3.71
CA GLY A 769 22.10 1.26 2.86
C GLY A 769 21.37 2.59 3.08
N VAL A 770 20.03 2.56 3.15
CA VAL A 770 19.18 3.74 3.45
C VAL A 770 19.42 4.24 4.88
N ALA A 771 19.59 3.34 5.86
CA ALA A 771 19.88 3.70 7.24
C ALA A 771 21.28 4.34 7.40
N ILE A 772 22.28 3.92 6.64
CA ILE A 772 23.60 4.58 6.57
C ILE A 772 23.46 5.98 5.95
N ALA A 773 22.71 6.12 4.84
CA ALA A 773 22.49 7.41 4.20
C ALA A 773 21.79 8.41 5.13
N ARG A 774 20.75 7.95 5.84
CA ARG A 774 20.08 8.67 6.94
C ARG A 774 21.07 9.09 8.02
N ALA A 775 21.84 8.16 8.58
CA ALA A 775 22.79 8.42 9.66
C ALA A 775 23.85 9.46 9.29
N LEU A 776 24.39 9.38 8.06
CA LEU A 776 25.33 10.34 7.52
C LEU A 776 24.69 11.73 7.34
N MET A 777 23.50 11.79 6.75
CA MET A 777 22.77 13.05 6.53
C MET A 777 22.35 13.75 7.83
N LEU A 778 22.05 13.01 8.90
CA LEU A 778 21.70 13.58 10.20
C LEU A 778 22.93 14.10 10.96
N ALA A 779 24.08 13.42 10.87
CA ALA A 779 25.33 13.85 11.51
C ALA A 779 26.10 14.92 10.71
N MET A 780 25.82 15.04 9.40
CA MET A 780 26.44 15.99 8.47
C MET A 780 25.37 16.61 7.54
N PRO A 781 24.50 17.52 8.03
CA PRO A 781 23.42 18.11 7.24
C PRO A 781 23.85 18.75 5.92
N GLU A 782 25.12 19.16 5.80
CA GLU A 782 25.72 19.72 4.60
C GLU A 782 25.75 18.73 3.41
N VAL A 783 25.72 17.42 3.67
CA VAL A 783 25.72 16.38 2.61
C VAL A 783 24.34 16.11 2.02
N VAL A 784 23.26 16.60 2.65
CA VAL A 784 21.85 16.32 2.28
C VAL A 784 21.57 16.70 0.83
N SER A 785 22.00 17.90 0.39
CA SER A 785 21.79 18.37 -0.99
C SER A 785 22.66 17.64 -2.04
N TYR A 786 23.67 16.88 -1.61
CA TYR A 786 24.58 16.17 -2.52
C TYR A 786 24.28 14.68 -2.65
N TYR A 787 23.71 14.04 -1.60
CA TYR A 787 23.30 12.64 -1.68
C TYR A 787 22.34 12.42 -2.85
N GLN A 788 22.62 11.43 -3.70
CA GLN A 788 21.74 11.05 -4.80
C GLN A 788 21.01 9.75 -4.46
N SER A 789 21.73 8.63 -4.34
CA SER A 789 21.11 7.32 -4.18
C SER A 789 22.01 6.30 -3.51
N LEU A 790 21.44 5.16 -3.14
CA LEU A 790 22.21 3.94 -2.88
C LEU A 790 22.68 3.36 -4.22
N PHE A 791 23.99 3.29 -4.43
CA PHE A 791 24.58 2.68 -5.62
C PHE A 791 24.89 1.21 -5.35
N THR A 792 24.28 0.30 -6.12
CA THR A 792 24.53 -1.14 -5.97
C THR A 792 25.63 -1.60 -6.93
N HIS A 793 26.90 -1.48 -6.53
CA HIS A 793 28.03 -2.10 -7.24
C HIS A 793 27.96 -3.65 -7.26
N LEU A 794 27.06 -4.24 -6.46
CA LEU A 794 26.63 -5.63 -6.55
C LEU A 794 25.30 -5.72 -7.32
N ARG A 795 25.35 -5.61 -8.66
CA ARG A 795 24.16 -5.81 -9.52
C ARG A 795 23.64 -7.25 -9.52
N ASP A 796 24.42 -8.23 -9.06
CA ASP A 796 24.13 -9.66 -9.17
C ASP A 796 23.79 -10.34 -7.83
N PHE A 797 22.70 -9.92 -7.19
CA PHE A 797 21.93 -10.80 -6.28
C PHE A 797 20.48 -10.92 -6.77
N GLY A 798 20.34 -11.37 -8.02
CA GLY A 798 19.07 -11.82 -8.62
C GLY A 798 18.10 -10.70 -9.01
N GLU A 799 17.80 -10.61 -10.29
CA GLU A 799 16.58 -9.92 -10.74
C GLU A 799 15.33 -10.70 -10.26
N GLU A 800 14.25 -9.94 -10.02
CA GLU A 800 12.90 -10.37 -9.60
C GLU A 800 12.71 -10.95 -8.18
N LYS A 801 11.92 -10.19 -7.40
CA LYS A 801 11.42 -10.45 -6.03
C LYS A 801 12.49 -10.39 -4.95
N ALA A 802 12.45 -9.31 -4.17
CA ALA A 802 13.33 -9.03 -3.05
C ALA A 802 13.38 -10.19 -2.04
N ALA A 803 14.39 -11.05 -2.19
CA ALA A 803 14.73 -12.03 -1.18
C ALA A 803 15.22 -11.30 0.07
N VAL A 804 14.67 -11.71 1.21
CA VAL A 804 15.26 -11.43 2.52
C VAL A 804 16.73 -11.85 2.47
N ASP A 805 17.63 -10.92 2.81
CA ASP A 805 19.03 -11.27 3.04
C ASP A 805 19.11 -12.19 4.27
N PHE A 806 20.08 -13.08 4.31
CA PHE A 806 20.34 -13.98 5.45
C PHE A 806 21.67 -13.64 6.16
N THR A 807 22.42 -12.66 5.64
CA THR A 807 23.80 -12.38 6.03
C THR A 807 23.92 -11.31 7.12
N HIS A 808 24.80 -11.56 8.09
CA HIS A 808 25.31 -10.56 9.04
C HIS A 808 26.85 -10.51 9.00
N GLY A 809 27.50 -9.75 9.87
CA GLY A 809 28.95 -9.52 9.83
C GLY A 809 29.35 -8.43 8.83
N ILE A 810 30.57 -8.48 8.31
CA ILE A 810 31.15 -7.45 7.46
C ILE A 810 30.42 -7.40 6.12
N ASN A 811 29.82 -6.25 5.82
CA ASN A 811 29.12 -5.90 4.59
C ASN A 811 29.68 -4.60 4.01
N VAL A 812 29.51 -4.41 2.69
CA VAL A 812 29.96 -3.20 1.98
C VAL A 812 28.79 -2.58 1.22
N TYR A 813 28.57 -1.28 1.46
CA TYR A 813 27.53 -0.46 0.84
C TYR A 813 28.19 0.67 0.05
N HIS A 814 27.54 1.15 -1.01
CA HIS A 814 28.04 2.31 -1.77
C HIS A 814 26.95 3.36 -1.88
N LEU A 815 27.29 4.60 -1.55
CA LEU A 815 26.40 5.75 -1.57
C LEU A 815 26.88 6.71 -2.64
N ALA A 816 26.01 7.14 -3.54
CA ALA A 816 26.33 8.08 -4.60
C ALA A 816 26.01 9.52 -4.19
N PHE A 817 26.93 10.44 -4.48
CA PHE A 817 26.79 11.88 -4.27
C PHE A 817 27.13 12.64 -5.56
N LEU A 818 26.63 13.87 -5.71
CA LEU A 818 27.04 14.74 -6.80
C LEU A 818 28.53 15.10 -6.68
N SER A 819 29.32 14.81 -7.71
CA SER A 819 30.76 15.09 -7.74
C SER A 819 31.02 16.57 -7.99
N ASN A 820 31.43 17.27 -6.93
CA ASN A 820 31.96 18.63 -6.94
C ASN A 820 32.94 18.80 -5.78
N ASP A 821 33.72 19.87 -5.76
CA ASP A 821 34.82 20.01 -4.81
C ASP A 821 34.35 20.09 -3.35
N ARG A 822 33.22 20.78 -3.09
CA ARG A 822 32.61 20.80 -1.75
C ARG A 822 32.16 19.41 -1.28
N THR A 823 31.65 18.55 -2.18
CA THR A 823 31.35 17.15 -1.82
C THR A 823 32.63 16.38 -1.49
N LYS A 824 33.71 16.57 -2.25
CA LYS A 824 35.01 15.92 -1.97
C LYS A 824 35.58 16.36 -0.62
N ASP A 825 35.47 17.65 -0.29
CA ASP A 825 35.91 18.20 0.99
C ASP A 825 35.08 17.66 2.17
N LEU A 826 33.76 17.58 2.02
CA LEU A 826 32.86 17.02 3.03
C LEU A 826 33.09 15.51 3.24
N LEU A 827 33.33 14.77 2.15
CA LEU A 827 33.48 13.30 2.17
C LEU A 827 34.94 12.83 2.14
N ASN A 828 35.90 13.69 2.49
CA ASN A 828 37.29 13.26 2.64
C ASN A 828 37.45 12.37 3.89
N ASN A 829 38.41 11.45 3.85
CA ASN A 829 38.61 10.45 4.91
C ASN A 829 38.87 11.08 6.29
N GLY A 830 39.52 12.24 6.37
CA GLY A 830 39.77 12.97 7.62
C GLY A 830 38.48 13.50 8.25
N THR A 831 37.65 14.20 7.46
CA THR A 831 36.33 14.70 7.92
C THR A 831 35.44 13.55 8.37
N LEU A 832 35.37 12.47 7.58
CA LEU A 832 34.53 11.31 7.89
C LEU A 832 35.01 10.56 9.13
N SER A 833 36.33 10.41 9.34
CA SER A 833 36.87 9.79 10.55
C SER A 833 36.56 10.60 11.81
N GLN A 834 36.61 11.93 11.73
CA GLN A 834 36.22 12.82 12.85
C GLN A 834 34.72 12.76 13.17
N LYS A 835 33.87 12.60 12.14
CA LYS A 835 32.41 12.55 12.28
C LYS A 835 31.87 11.15 12.60
N LEU A 836 32.67 10.08 12.45
CA LEU A 836 32.23 8.68 12.53
C LEU A 836 31.46 8.36 13.83
N THR A 837 31.93 8.84 14.98
CA THR A 837 31.24 8.65 16.27
C THR A 837 29.83 9.26 16.28
N GLY A 838 29.66 10.45 15.71
CA GLY A 838 28.35 11.11 15.58
C GLY A 838 27.45 10.46 14.54
N ILE A 839 28.01 9.92 13.45
CA ILE A 839 27.25 9.13 12.48
C ILE A 839 26.71 7.85 13.16
N GLN A 840 27.56 7.17 13.94
CA GLN A 840 27.25 5.91 14.60
C GLN A 840 26.09 6.02 15.62
N THR A 841 25.81 7.19 16.20
CA THR A 841 24.66 7.36 17.13
C THR A 841 23.30 7.19 16.45
N TYR A 842 23.23 7.34 15.12
CA TYR A 842 22.01 7.17 14.35
C TYR A 842 21.82 5.75 13.78
N CYS A 843 22.79 4.86 13.98
CA CYS A 843 22.78 3.48 13.52
C CYS A 843 22.23 2.56 14.63
N ARG A 844 21.25 1.72 14.30
CA ARG A 844 20.70 0.67 15.20
C ARG A 844 20.93 -0.70 14.56
N GLY A 845 21.51 -1.64 15.31
CA GLY A 845 21.77 -3.02 14.84
C GLY A 845 22.94 -3.20 13.87
N PHE A 846 23.75 -2.16 13.63
CA PHE A 846 24.96 -2.24 12.80
C PHE A 846 26.00 -1.17 13.19
N ARG A 847 27.27 -1.48 12.92
CA ARG A 847 28.43 -0.61 13.20
C ARG A 847 29.19 -0.28 11.93
N ILE A 848 29.36 1.01 11.64
CA ILE A 848 30.23 1.48 10.57
C ILE A 848 31.68 1.36 11.04
N LYS A 849 32.50 0.62 10.28
CA LYS A 849 33.93 0.43 10.55
C LYS A 849 34.76 1.57 9.99
N GLU A 850 34.48 1.91 8.73
CA GLU A 850 35.17 2.94 7.98
C GLU A 850 34.32 3.39 6.79
N PHE A 851 34.60 4.61 6.32
CA PHE A 851 34.18 5.09 5.02
C PHE A 851 35.43 5.25 4.14
N VAL A 852 35.31 4.84 2.88
CA VAL A 852 36.38 4.96 1.89
C VAL A 852 35.81 5.68 0.68
N LEU A 853 36.38 6.83 0.33
CA LEU A 853 36.05 7.51 -0.91
C LEU A 853 36.61 6.73 -2.09
N ASP A 854 35.74 6.31 -3.01
CA ASP A 854 36.13 5.50 -4.17
C ASP A 854 36.47 6.41 -5.36
N PRO A 855 37.73 6.44 -5.84
CA PRO A 855 38.12 7.25 -6.99
C PRO A 855 37.61 6.70 -8.33
N GLY A 856 37.02 5.50 -8.35
CA GLY A 856 36.55 4.82 -9.57
C GLY A 856 37.51 3.72 -10.08
N ASP A 857 38.74 3.67 -9.54
CA ASP A 857 39.78 2.70 -9.92
C ASP A 857 39.96 1.54 -8.91
N MET A 858 39.21 1.54 -7.79
CA MET A 858 39.34 0.48 -6.78
C MET A 858 38.73 -0.84 -7.28
N PRO A 859 39.43 -1.98 -7.11
CA PRO A 859 39.00 -3.24 -7.72
C PRO A 859 37.65 -3.72 -7.20
N ASP A 860 36.80 -4.09 -8.17
CA ASP A 860 35.48 -4.70 -8.00
C ASP A 860 35.54 -5.88 -7.02
N VAL A 861 34.54 -6.00 -6.13
CA VAL A 861 34.41 -7.13 -5.21
C VAL A 861 34.27 -8.41 -6.02
N HIS A 862 35.32 -9.23 -6.01
CA HIS A 862 35.38 -10.44 -6.84
C HIS A 862 35.00 -11.69 -6.04
N TYR A 863 35.39 -11.74 -4.76
CA TYR A 863 35.11 -12.85 -3.85
C TYR A 863 34.64 -12.39 -2.46
N ILE A 864 33.83 -13.24 -1.82
CA ILE A 864 33.30 -13.08 -0.47
C ILE A 864 33.67 -14.34 0.32
N LEU A 865 34.13 -14.19 1.56
CA LEU A 865 34.26 -15.30 2.51
C LEU A 865 33.03 -15.34 3.42
N TYR A 866 32.25 -16.41 3.32
CA TYR A 866 31.14 -16.70 4.22
C TYR A 866 31.51 -17.79 5.23
N LYS A 867 30.92 -17.70 6.42
CA LYS A 867 30.75 -18.79 7.37
C LYS A 867 29.25 -19.10 7.47
N ILE A 868 28.87 -20.34 7.21
CA ILE A 868 27.48 -20.80 7.24
C ILE A 868 27.36 -21.87 8.33
N CYS A 869 26.58 -21.60 9.38
CA CYS A 869 26.31 -22.53 10.47
C CYS A 869 24.99 -23.27 10.22
N PHE A 870 25.06 -24.60 10.10
CA PHE A 870 23.93 -25.48 9.85
C PHE A 870 23.41 -26.09 11.14
N THR A 871 22.08 -26.24 11.23
CA THR A 871 21.40 -26.84 12.39
C THR A 871 21.80 -28.31 12.62
N LYS A 872 21.61 -28.79 13.85
CA LYS A 872 22.02 -30.12 14.36
C LYS A 872 21.59 -31.35 13.53
N GLU A 873 20.60 -31.20 12.64
CA GLU A 873 20.03 -32.28 11.81
C GLU A 873 20.87 -32.70 10.59
N PHE A 874 22.00 -32.03 10.36
CA PHE A 874 22.84 -32.24 9.17
C PHE A 874 24.12 -32.96 9.54
N THR A 875 24.53 -33.94 8.74
CA THR A 875 25.85 -34.59 8.88
C THR A 875 26.84 -33.99 7.90
N ALA A 876 28.14 -34.01 8.25
CA ALA A 876 29.19 -33.58 7.32
C ALA A 876 29.15 -34.34 5.97
N SER A 877 28.78 -35.62 5.97
CA SER A 877 28.63 -36.43 4.75
C SER A 877 27.48 -35.93 3.88
N PHE A 878 26.35 -35.56 4.49
CA PHE A 878 25.20 -35.00 3.76
C PHE A 878 25.51 -33.60 3.21
N LEU A 879 26.13 -32.73 4.00
CA LEU A 879 26.56 -31.39 3.53
C LEU A 879 27.60 -31.50 2.41
N GLN A 880 28.53 -32.45 2.51
CA GLN A 880 29.47 -32.79 1.43
C GLN A 880 28.72 -33.19 0.15
N GLN A 881 27.72 -34.08 0.25
CA GLN A 881 26.93 -34.49 -0.91
C GLN A 881 26.21 -33.30 -1.56
N LYS A 882 25.49 -32.48 -0.78
CA LYS A 882 24.71 -31.35 -1.31
C LYS A 882 25.56 -30.23 -1.90
N LEU A 883 26.71 -29.95 -1.30
CA LEU A 883 27.70 -29.05 -1.88
C LEU A 883 28.26 -29.61 -3.20
N GLY A 884 28.55 -30.92 -3.27
CA GLY A 884 28.95 -31.59 -4.51
C GLY A 884 27.90 -31.51 -5.61
N GLU A 885 26.63 -31.77 -5.29
CA GLU A 885 25.48 -31.61 -6.20
C GLU A 885 25.39 -30.17 -6.74
N TYR A 886 25.45 -29.16 -5.87
CA TYR A 886 25.40 -27.73 -6.25
C TYR A 886 26.57 -27.32 -7.16
N LEU A 887 27.80 -27.75 -6.82
CA LEU A 887 29.01 -27.49 -7.62
C LEU A 887 28.93 -28.14 -9.01
N HIS A 888 28.38 -29.35 -9.10
CA HIS A 888 28.21 -30.08 -10.36
C HIS A 888 27.16 -29.42 -11.26
N ALA A 889 26.00 -29.03 -10.70
CA ALA A 889 24.96 -28.29 -11.42
C ALA A 889 25.46 -26.95 -11.98
N ASN A 890 26.40 -26.31 -11.30
CA ASN A 890 27.07 -25.07 -11.73
C ASN A 890 28.32 -25.31 -12.61
N TYR A 891 28.51 -26.52 -13.16
CA TYR A 891 29.61 -26.90 -14.06
C TYR A 891 31.04 -26.67 -13.54
N VAL A 892 31.24 -26.69 -12.21
CA VAL A 892 32.54 -26.41 -11.59
C VAL A 892 33.33 -27.70 -11.36
N LYS A 893 34.36 -27.95 -12.19
CA LYS A 893 35.35 -29.01 -11.90
C LYS A 893 36.13 -28.66 -10.63
N HIS A 894 36.14 -29.60 -9.68
CA HIS A 894 36.70 -29.41 -8.35
C HIS A 894 37.43 -30.66 -7.87
N THR A 895 38.45 -30.45 -7.06
CA THR A 895 39.17 -31.49 -6.32
C THR A 895 38.59 -31.59 -4.90
N LEU A 896 38.32 -32.82 -4.46
CA LEU A 896 37.88 -33.14 -3.10
C LEU A 896 39.07 -33.68 -2.29
N LEU A 897 39.34 -33.07 -1.13
CA LEU A 897 40.39 -33.50 -0.20
C LEU A 897 39.76 -33.82 1.17
N LYS A 898 40.14 -34.96 1.75
CA LYS A 898 39.80 -35.33 3.14
C LYS A 898 41.06 -35.34 3.99
N ARG A 899 41.06 -34.60 5.10
CA ARG A 899 42.18 -34.52 6.06
C ARG A 899 41.60 -34.37 7.47
N GLU A 900 42.08 -35.17 8.43
CA GLU A 900 41.80 -35.00 9.88
C GLU A 900 40.29 -34.82 10.22
N GLY A 901 39.42 -35.61 9.58
CA GLY A 901 37.96 -35.54 9.79
C GLY A 901 37.25 -34.36 9.09
N GLN A 902 37.98 -33.54 8.33
CA GLN A 902 37.49 -32.38 7.60
C GLN A 902 37.39 -32.68 6.10
N THR A 903 36.44 -32.02 5.43
CA THR A 903 36.27 -32.13 3.98
C THR A 903 36.48 -30.77 3.32
N ILE A 904 37.41 -30.73 2.36
CA ILE A 904 37.79 -29.53 1.62
C ILE A 904 37.47 -29.73 0.13
N PHE A 905 36.75 -28.76 -0.43
CA PHE A 905 36.51 -28.61 -1.86
C PHE A 905 37.38 -27.47 -2.37
N LYS A 906 38.15 -27.71 -3.43
CA LYS A 906 38.97 -26.68 -4.10
C LYS A 906 38.74 -26.74 -5.60
N VAL A 907 38.44 -25.59 -6.22
CA VAL A 907 38.30 -25.51 -7.67
C VAL A 907 39.66 -25.53 -8.35
N ASP A 908 39.75 -26.31 -9.43
CA ASP A 908 40.94 -26.38 -10.28
C ASP A 908 41.26 -25.00 -10.89
N THR A 909 42.53 -24.59 -10.87
CA THR A 909 42.97 -23.23 -11.27
C THR A 909 42.47 -22.81 -12.66
N ARG A 910 42.36 -23.76 -13.61
CA ARG A 910 41.84 -23.54 -14.97
C ARG A 910 40.37 -23.10 -15.03
N TYR A 911 39.56 -23.38 -14.01
CA TYR A 911 38.12 -23.12 -13.99
C TYR A 911 37.72 -21.99 -13.03
N LYS A 912 38.65 -21.44 -12.24
CA LYS A 912 38.41 -20.35 -11.26
C LYS A 912 37.62 -19.16 -11.82
N LYS A 913 37.93 -18.70 -13.05
CA LYS A 913 37.27 -17.53 -13.68
C LYS A 913 35.75 -17.67 -13.76
N ASN A 914 35.26 -18.88 -13.99
CA ASN A 914 33.83 -19.17 -14.13
C ASN A 914 33.23 -19.83 -12.89
N ALA A 915 34.01 -20.07 -11.84
CA ALA A 915 33.56 -20.72 -10.62
C ALA A 915 32.60 -19.84 -9.79
N VAL A 916 31.51 -20.45 -9.31
CA VAL A 916 30.56 -19.79 -8.41
C VAL A 916 31.06 -19.84 -6.96
N VAL A 917 31.55 -21.00 -6.53
CA VAL A 917 32.26 -21.27 -5.27
C VAL A 917 33.69 -21.66 -5.62
N LEU A 918 34.71 -21.08 -5.01
CA LEU A 918 36.13 -21.34 -5.30
C LEU A 918 36.79 -22.31 -4.32
N TYR A 919 36.34 -22.24 -3.06
CA TYR A 919 36.82 -23.07 -1.97
C TYR A 919 35.71 -23.24 -0.96
N ALA A 920 35.60 -24.43 -0.38
CA ALA A 920 34.73 -24.68 0.75
C ALA A 920 35.34 -25.70 1.70
N ARG A 921 35.24 -25.46 3.02
CA ARG A 921 35.74 -26.34 4.08
C ARG A 921 34.64 -26.61 5.10
N ILE A 922 34.26 -27.88 5.21
CA ILE A 922 33.27 -28.38 6.19
C ILE A 922 34.03 -28.89 7.41
N TYR A 923 33.66 -28.39 8.59
CA TYR A 923 34.24 -28.83 9.86
C TYR A 923 33.18 -28.86 10.97
N LYS A 924 33.47 -29.61 12.03
CA LYS A 924 32.63 -29.72 13.23
C LYS A 924 33.14 -28.72 14.26
N THR A 925 32.24 -27.89 14.80
CA THR A 925 32.62 -26.89 15.80
C THR A 925 33.02 -27.57 17.12
N GLN A 926 34.25 -27.34 17.58
CA GLN A 926 34.76 -27.79 18.89
C GLN A 926 35.29 -26.59 19.67
N GLN A 927 34.42 -25.80 20.29
CA GLN A 927 34.83 -24.84 21.32
C GLN A 927 33.73 -24.64 22.37
N MET A 928 34.14 -24.13 23.54
CA MET A 928 33.55 -24.49 24.84
C MET A 928 32.33 -23.65 25.27
N LYS A 929 31.53 -24.25 26.17
CA LYS A 929 30.41 -23.70 26.97
C LYS A 929 28.98 -23.71 26.39
N GLU A 930 28.73 -24.26 25.21
CA GLU A 930 27.39 -24.69 24.82
C GLU A 930 27.35 -26.21 24.52
N PRO A 931 26.26 -26.94 24.83
CA PRO A 931 26.31 -28.40 24.93
C PRO A 931 26.28 -29.18 23.61
N ASP A 932 26.18 -28.50 22.46
CA ASP A 932 25.75 -29.10 21.20
C ASP A 932 26.62 -28.66 20.01
N ALA A 933 27.10 -29.62 19.20
CA ALA A 933 28.02 -29.33 18.11
C ALA A 933 27.30 -29.00 16.78
N GLU A 934 27.29 -27.72 16.40
CA GLU A 934 26.89 -27.28 15.06
C GLU A 934 27.96 -27.57 13.99
N PHE A 935 27.53 -27.83 12.75
CA PHE A 935 28.43 -27.92 11.60
C PHE A 935 28.55 -26.56 10.92
N SER A 936 29.79 -26.15 10.63
CA SER A 936 30.08 -24.91 9.92
C SER A 936 30.74 -25.19 8.58
N ILE A 937 30.38 -24.42 7.56
CA ILE A 937 31.07 -24.38 6.27
C ILE A 937 31.67 -22.99 6.09
N PHE A 938 33.00 -22.92 5.91
CA PHE A 938 33.64 -21.74 5.32
C PHE A 938 33.58 -21.85 3.81
N MET A 939 33.10 -20.82 3.13
CA MET A 939 32.99 -20.78 1.67
C MET A 939 33.58 -19.49 1.12
N VAL A 940 34.54 -19.61 0.20
CA VAL A 940 34.96 -18.52 -0.68
C VAL A 940 34.10 -18.61 -1.93
N VAL A 941 33.30 -17.57 -2.19
CA VAL A 941 32.37 -17.53 -3.30
C VAL A 941 32.58 -16.29 -4.16
N SER A 942 32.22 -16.36 -5.44
CA SER A 942 32.22 -15.21 -6.34
C SER A 942 30.94 -14.38 -6.17
N LYS A 943 30.91 -13.17 -6.74
CA LYS A 943 29.70 -12.32 -6.79
C LYS A 943 28.46 -12.95 -7.47
N ARG A 944 28.60 -14.10 -8.15
CA ARG A 944 27.50 -14.84 -8.80
C ARG A 944 26.88 -15.94 -7.92
N PHE A 945 27.29 -16.08 -6.66
CA PHE A 945 26.77 -17.12 -5.77
C PHE A 945 25.41 -16.74 -5.18
N HIS A 946 24.37 -17.44 -5.60
CA HIS A 946 23.01 -17.22 -5.10
C HIS A 946 22.76 -18.00 -3.81
N ILE A 947 22.94 -17.34 -2.66
CA ILE A 947 22.95 -18.01 -1.35
C ILE A 947 21.64 -18.73 -1.02
N GLN A 948 20.49 -18.15 -1.38
CA GLN A 948 19.19 -18.78 -1.15
C GLN A 948 19.01 -20.06 -2.00
N GLU A 949 19.56 -20.10 -3.20
CA GLU A 949 19.51 -21.30 -4.06
C GLU A 949 20.38 -22.41 -3.44
N PHE A 950 21.60 -22.08 -3.01
CA PHE A 950 22.47 -23.01 -2.29
C PHE A 950 21.80 -23.58 -1.03
N LEU A 951 21.18 -22.74 -0.21
CA LEU A 951 20.43 -23.21 0.97
C LEU A 951 19.25 -24.09 0.57
N MET A 952 18.49 -23.75 -0.48
CA MET A 952 17.42 -24.60 -1.00
C MET A 952 17.94 -25.96 -1.53
N THR A 953 19.14 -26.02 -2.12
CA THR A 953 19.80 -27.29 -2.50
C THR A 953 20.22 -28.11 -1.28
N CYS A 954 20.76 -27.47 -0.24
CA CYS A 954 21.18 -28.14 0.99
C CYS A 954 19.99 -28.68 1.79
N TYR A 955 18.98 -27.86 2.05
CA TYR A 955 17.84 -28.19 2.91
C TYR A 955 16.73 -28.95 2.16
N GLY A 956 16.58 -28.72 0.86
CA GLY A 956 15.45 -29.22 0.07
C GLY A 956 14.14 -28.49 0.39
N PHE A 957 13.12 -28.69 -0.46
CA PHE A 957 11.84 -27.96 -0.37
C PHE A 957 11.08 -28.17 0.96
N GLY A 958 11.31 -29.28 1.66
CA GLY A 958 10.63 -29.62 2.92
C GLY A 958 11.18 -28.92 4.17
N ARG A 959 12.42 -28.39 4.14
CA ARG A 959 13.10 -27.82 5.31
C ARG A 959 13.31 -26.30 5.21
N LYS A 960 12.23 -25.57 4.91
CA LYS A 960 12.24 -24.11 4.78
C LYS A 960 12.41 -23.37 6.11
N LYS A 961 12.04 -24.00 7.24
CA LYS A 961 12.14 -23.40 8.59
C LYS A 961 13.60 -23.23 9.01
N GLU A 962 14.42 -24.18 8.62
CA GLU A 962 15.82 -24.30 8.98
C GLU A 962 16.67 -23.33 8.15
N ILE A 963 16.30 -23.05 6.90
CA ILE A 963 16.89 -21.99 6.06
C ILE A 963 16.81 -20.62 6.77
N VAL A 964 15.64 -20.26 7.32
CA VAL A 964 15.43 -18.99 8.05
C VAL A 964 16.23 -18.91 9.37
N ARG A 965 16.56 -20.07 9.94
CA ARG A 965 17.35 -20.21 11.18
C ARG A 965 18.86 -20.33 10.92
N THR A 966 19.28 -20.58 9.68
CA THR A 966 20.69 -20.73 9.31
C THR A 966 21.43 -19.43 9.58
N GLN A 967 22.48 -19.47 10.40
CA GLN A 967 23.30 -18.30 10.67
C GLN A 967 24.35 -18.16 9.58
N ILE A 968 24.44 -16.98 8.97
CA ILE A 968 25.35 -16.70 7.86
C ILE A 968 26.10 -15.42 8.14
N GLU A 969 27.41 -15.55 8.25
CA GLU A 969 28.32 -14.46 8.55
C GLU A 969 29.23 -14.17 7.35
N ALA A 970 29.19 -12.94 6.85
CA ALA A 970 30.16 -12.41 5.91
C ALA A 970 31.42 -11.98 6.67
N LEU A 971 32.52 -12.68 6.42
CA LEU A 971 33.79 -12.51 7.15
C LEU A 971 34.81 -11.66 6.40
N GLY A 972 34.63 -11.44 5.10
CA GLY A 972 35.50 -10.55 4.33
C GLY A 972 35.22 -10.52 2.84
N TYR A 973 35.75 -9.47 2.22
CA TYR A 973 35.65 -9.17 0.79
C TYR A 973 37.03 -9.05 0.17
N TYR A 974 37.17 -9.58 -1.05
CA TYR A 974 38.42 -9.67 -1.77
C TYR A 974 38.20 -9.22 -3.22
N GLY A 975 39.07 -8.35 -3.72
CA GLY A 975 39.11 -7.88 -5.09
C GLY A 975 40.19 -8.60 -5.89
N LYS A 976 40.27 -8.30 -7.19
CA LYS A 976 41.43 -8.68 -8.01
C LYS A 976 42.52 -7.60 -7.89
N ASN A 977 43.78 -7.99 -7.76
CA ASN A 977 44.88 -7.03 -7.80
C ASN A 977 45.28 -6.72 -9.26
N PRO A 978 45.24 -5.45 -9.72
CA PRO A 978 45.68 -5.08 -11.07
C PRO A 978 47.21 -4.96 -11.21
N VAL A 979 47.93 -4.76 -10.10
CA VAL A 979 49.39 -4.56 -10.02
C VAL A 979 50.14 -5.91 -9.92
N LEU A 980 49.61 -6.87 -9.15
CA LEU A 980 50.15 -8.24 -9.05
C LEU A 980 49.79 -9.07 -10.30
N GLN A 981 50.41 -8.77 -11.44
CA GLN A 981 50.25 -9.54 -12.68
C GLN A 981 51.00 -10.89 -12.63
N ASN A 982 50.51 -11.82 -11.80
CA ASN A 982 51.01 -13.20 -11.64
C ASN A 982 52.47 -13.36 -11.16
N VAL A 983 53.13 -12.30 -10.69
CA VAL A 983 54.55 -12.34 -10.31
C VAL A 983 54.78 -13.07 -8.98
N GLU A 984 53.91 -12.87 -8.00
CA GLU A 984 54.01 -13.56 -6.70
C GLU A 984 53.29 -14.91 -6.67
N ARG A 985 53.91 -15.90 -6.03
CA ARG A 985 53.38 -17.24 -5.85
C ARG A 985 53.15 -17.58 -4.38
N CYS A 986 52.04 -18.25 -4.11
CA CYS A 986 51.66 -18.69 -2.78
C CYS A 986 52.67 -19.71 -2.23
N ALA A 987 53.35 -19.38 -1.13
CA ALA A 987 54.37 -20.21 -0.48
C ALA A 987 53.88 -21.62 -0.06
N SER A 988 52.56 -21.85 0.02
CA SER A 988 51.97 -23.13 0.42
C SER A 988 51.43 -24.00 -0.72
N CYS A 989 51.18 -23.44 -1.91
CA CYS A 989 50.67 -24.24 -3.05
C CYS A 989 51.17 -23.82 -4.43
N ASN A 990 52.12 -22.87 -4.50
CA ASN A 990 52.76 -22.36 -5.72
C ASN A 990 51.80 -21.75 -6.77
N ASP A 991 50.54 -21.52 -6.39
CA ASP A 991 49.48 -20.88 -7.19
C ASP A 991 49.70 -19.35 -7.22
N SER A 992 49.30 -18.67 -8.29
CA SER A 992 49.51 -17.22 -8.41
C SER A 992 48.65 -16.45 -7.40
N ILE A 993 49.26 -15.47 -6.72
CA ILE A 993 48.53 -14.53 -5.88
C ILE A 993 47.98 -13.44 -6.80
N SER A 994 46.67 -13.45 -7.03
CA SER A 994 45.99 -12.53 -7.96
C SER A 994 44.89 -11.70 -7.29
N GLU A 995 44.61 -12.03 -6.04
CA GLU A 995 43.59 -11.45 -5.19
C GLU A 995 44.19 -10.39 -4.25
N THR A 996 43.38 -9.41 -3.84
CA THR A 996 43.74 -8.47 -2.78
C THR A 996 42.63 -8.37 -1.76
N PHE A 997 43.04 -8.40 -0.50
CA PHE A 997 42.17 -8.20 0.64
C PHE A 997 41.62 -6.77 0.60
N LEU A 998 40.30 -6.65 0.64
CA LEU A 998 39.65 -5.35 0.76
C LEU A 998 39.32 -5.10 2.24
N PHE A 999 38.46 -5.94 2.83
CA PHE A 999 37.96 -5.76 4.20
C PHE A 999 37.63 -7.11 4.87
N GLY A 1000 37.62 -7.15 6.22
CA GLY A 1000 37.30 -8.34 7.01
C GLY A 1000 38.52 -9.16 7.45
N GLN A 1001 38.56 -10.46 7.17
CA GLN A 1001 39.70 -11.32 7.52
C GLN A 1001 40.89 -11.20 6.53
N PRO A 1002 42.07 -10.70 6.94
CA PRO A 1002 43.21 -10.53 6.04
C PRO A 1002 43.89 -11.84 5.67
N PHE A 1003 44.65 -11.82 4.57
CA PHE A 1003 45.50 -12.94 4.15
C PHE A 1003 46.63 -13.24 5.16
N GLY A 1004 47.26 -14.41 5.01
CA GLY A 1004 48.60 -14.63 5.55
C GLY A 1004 49.66 -14.16 4.54
N GLU A 1005 50.83 -13.74 5.04
CA GLU A 1005 51.95 -13.30 4.21
C GLU A 1005 52.33 -14.36 3.16
N HIS A 1006 52.59 -13.89 1.93
CA HIS A 1006 52.92 -14.68 0.73
C HIS A 1006 52.00 -15.90 0.50
N ARG A 1007 50.69 -15.77 0.79
CA ARG A 1007 49.69 -16.82 0.57
C ARG A 1007 48.50 -16.29 -0.23
N CYS A 1008 47.97 -17.14 -1.11
CA CYS A 1008 46.68 -16.87 -1.75
C CYS A 1008 45.52 -16.96 -0.72
N LEU A 1009 44.34 -16.47 -1.12
CA LEU A 1009 43.10 -16.50 -0.33
C LEU A 1009 42.82 -17.88 0.29
N VAL A 1010 42.87 -18.93 -0.54
CA VAL A 1010 42.62 -20.32 -0.13
C VAL A 1010 43.58 -20.78 0.97
N CYS A 1011 44.89 -20.67 0.75
CA CYS A 1011 45.89 -21.14 1.72
C CYS A 1011 46.07 -20.23 2.96
N SER A 1012 45.47 -19.04 2.93
CA SER A 1012 45.32 -18.18 4.10
C SER A 1012 44.22 -18.70 5.03
N ILE A 1013 43.08 -19.08 4.46
CA ILE A 1013 41.95 -19.68 5.20
C ILE A 1013 42.32 -21.07 5.71
N ASP A 1014 43.00 -21.90 4.90
CA ASP A 1014 43.47 -23.22 5.34
C ASP A 1014 44.29 -23.11 6.65
N ARG A 1015 45.26 -22.20 6.72
CA ARG A 1015 46.17 -22.05 7.88
C ARG A 1015 45.57 -21.31 9.07
N LYS A 1016 44.76 -20.26 8.86
CA LYS A 1016 44.18 -19.51 10.00
C LYS A 1016 43.21 -20.34 10.85
N MET A 1017 42.78 -21.49 10.32
CA MET A 1017 41.79 -22.37 10.92
C MET A 1017 42.31 -23.82 11.03
N MET A 1018 43.64 -23.97 11.02
CA MET A 1018 44.36 -25.07 11.67
C MET A 1018 44.89 -24.55 13.00
#